data_AF-A0A9P1AMZ1-F1
#
_entry.id   AF-A0A9P1AMZ1-F1
#
_cell.length_a   1.000
_cell.length_b   1.000
_cell.length_c   1.000
_cell.angle_alpha   90.00
_cell.angle_beta   90.00
_cell.angle_gamma   90.00
#
_symmetry.space_group_name_H-M   'P 1'
#
loop_
_entity.id
_entity.type
_entity.pdbx_description
1 polymer ?
#
loop_
_entity_poly.entity_id
_entity_poly.type
_entity_poly.pdbx_seq_one_letter_code
_entity_poly.pdbx_strand_id
1 'polypeptide(L)'
;MRAILDAHPYVRCGGETMLLPSFLTWQAGWRNDWVNNSGITGEVFDDAVSAFITEIIAKHGELAPRLCNKDPYTALWVPTIRRLYPNSKFILMLRDARAVIHSMIERKVPVAGYNTSDENGMFAKWNQEIRKMVFQCNNAPGQCIKVYYERLIQKPQDEIQRVTNFLDLPYSDQMLRHHELIGAEVDLNEQEFSASQVKNSINTDALTSWFNCFSEDTLGKLDEIAPFLSILGYDTSMSKPDYSTFAKDEFYRFRMQEHEILNKKMAQIVENSTASAYSLVAAPPSTPAINHDDDVFALLYKILSSPLVFLDHEPEGLPIFHIDVGITVEEIKVLTEKMKKSFLEQPTLLQLNSDPVNVVADLHGQSIHLLRILNACEPPPNQKYLFLGDYVDRGSQSIIVMCLLFCLKHRYPDSVYLLRGNHEDINTTLNYGFYDECLEAYKSVEVGLEVWKMFIETFNCMPLAATIGLKVFCAHGGISPWLQSLEDINAIERPLVIPPFGLPCDLLWSDPAQPERSGWGLSHRGISFTYARNVVEEFCANNDIQLILRGHQLFKEMYPYGCVIRFGGRLLSLFSALNYELHKNNSSVLKLEFGSKIKVKQVVFRCRHYVPVKLTDTLGYKDLKAASKKSKANANSYTGIGKGYRKKRGWEGSEDQGTWE
;
A
#
# COMPACT_ATOMS: atom_id res chain seq x y z
N MET A 1 26.73 -10.58 14.18
CA MET A 1 26.15 -11.67 13.38
C MET A 1 27.11 -12.20 12.32
N ARG A 2 27.62 -11.39 11.38
CA ARG A 2 28.57 -11.89 10.35
C ARG A 2 29.75 -12.69 10.93
N ALA A 3 30.52 -12.14 11.87
CA ALA A 3 31.61 -12.88 12.51
C ALA A 3 31.16 -14.08 13.36
N ILE A 4 29.95 -14.01 13.94
CA ILE A 4 29.35 -15.15 14.67
C ILE A 4 29.07 -16.30 13.69
N LEU A 5 28.58 -16.01 12.49
CA LEU A 5 28.36 -16.99 11.43
C LEU A 5 29.68 -17.50 10.83
N ASP A 6 30.65 -16.62 10.62
CA ASP A 6 31.97 -16.98 10.08
C ASP A 6 32.76 -17.89 11.02
N ALA A 7 32.51 -17.80 12.33
CA ALA A 7 33.06 -18.72 13.34
C ALA A 7 32.42 -20.12 13.31
N HIS A 8 31.43 -20.36 12.45
CA HIS A 8 30.82 -21.69 12.32
C HIS A 8 31.61 -22.54 11.31
N PRO A 9 31.97 -23.81 11.62
CA PRO A 9 32.86 -24.64 10.79
C PRO A 9 32.44 -24.86 9.32
N TYR A 10 31.15 -24.67 9.03
CA TYR A 10 30.57 -24.89 7.69
C TYR A 10 30.15 -23.61 6.96
N VAL A 11 30.35 -22.43 7.56
CA VAL A 11 29.88 -21.17 7.00
C VAL A 11 31.06 -20.25 6.78
N ARG A 12 31.09 -19.61 5.61
CA ARG A 12 32.00 -18.52 5.34
C ARG A 12 31.23 -17.34 4.76
N CYS A 13 31.20 -16.24 5.49
CA CYS A 13 30.70 -14.95 5.04
C CYS A 13 31.77 -14.14 4.30
N GLY A 14 33.03 -14.21 4.73
CA GLY A 14 34.09 -13.35 4.19
C GLY A 14 33.84 -11.84 4.43
N GLY A 15 34.73 -11.00 3.93
CA GLY A 15 34.62 -9.54 4.06
C GLY A 15 33.43 -8.96 3.27
N GLU A 16 32.95 -7.78 3.69
CA GLU A 16 31.91 -7.04 2.99
C GLU A 16 32.37 -6.60 1.59
N THR A 17 31.67 -7.05 0.56
CA THR A 17 32.07 -6.78 -0.84
C THR A 17 31.77 -5.36 -1.28
N MET A 18 30.78 -4.70 -0.66
CA MET A 18 30.25 -3.38 -1.03
C MET A 18 29.71 -3.29 -2.48
N LEU A 19 29.73 -4.40 -3.23
CA LEU A 19 29.50 -4.42 -4.67
C LEU A 19 28.07 -4.83 -5.00
N LEU A 20 27.54 -5.82 -4.28
CA LEU A 20 26.29 -6.48 -4.64
C LEU A 20 25.11 -5.50 -4.79
N PRO A 21 24.84 -4.57 -3.86
CA PRO A 21 23.72 -3.63 -4.01
C PRO A 21 23.83 -2.77 -5.29
N SER A 22 25.04 -2.29 -5.60
CA SER A 22 25.32 -1.49 -6.79
C SER A 22 25.19 -2.33 -8.07
N PHE A 23 25.74 -3.54 -8.05
CA PHE A 23 25.66 -4.46 -9.18
C PHE A 23 24.23 -4.90 -9.47
N LEU A 24 23.43 -5.22 -8.45
CA LEU A 24 22.02 -5.57 -8.60
C LEU A 24 21.21 -4.39 -9.18
N THR A 25 21.55 -3.17 -8.78
CA THR A 25 20.94 -1.96 -9.35
C THR A 25 21.28 -1.81 -10.85
N TRP A 26 22.53 -2.01 -11.24
CA TRP A 26 22.96 -1.94 -12.65
C TRP A 26 22.37 -3.06 -13.49
N GLN A 27 22.43 -4.28 -12.99
CA GLN A 27 21.89 -5.47 -13.63
C GLN A 27 20.38 -5.36 -13.87
N ALA A 28 19.63 -4.77 -12.93
CA ALA A 28 18.21 -4.52 -13.11
C ALA A 28 17.95 -3.58 -14.30
N GLY A 29 18.84 -2.62 -14.55
CA GLY A 29 18.83 -1.78 -15.74
C GLY A 29 19.14 -2.56 -17.02
N TRP A 30 20.20 -3.37 -17.01
CA TRP A 30 20.66 -4.13 -18.19
C TRP A 30 19.71 -5.23 -18.62
N ARG A 31 19.01 -5.87 -17.66
CA ARG A 31 18.05 -6.94 -17.95
C ARG A 31 17.05 -6.49 -19.02
N ASN A 32 16.55 -5.26 -18.89
CA ASN A 32 15.57 -4.71 -19.82
C ASN A 32 16.16 -4.52 -21.22
N ASP A 33 17.43 -4.13 -21.31
CA ASP A 33 18.08 -3.87 -22.59
C ASP A 33 18.52 -5.16 -23.29
N TRP A 34 19.01 -6.15 -22.54
CA TRP A 34 19.57 -7.38 -23.08
C TRP A 34 18.50 -8.44 -23.32
N VAL A 35 17.60 -8.67 -22.35
CA VAL A 35 16.55 -9.69 -22.52
C VAL A 35 15.59 -9.33 -23.64
N ASN A 36 15.30 -8.03 -23.82
CA ASN A 36 14.31 -7.60 -24.81
C ASN A 36 14.89 -7.28 -26.19
N ASN A 37 16.18 -6.94 -26.32
CA ASN A 37 16.74 -6.47 -27.61
C ASN A 37 17.85 -7.34 -28.21
N SER A 38 18.42 -8.32 -27.49
CA SER A 38 19.54 -9.13 -28.01
C SER A 38 19.23 -10.62 -28.19
N GLY A 39 18.00 -11.06 -27.90
CA GLY A 39 17.58 -12.46 -28.01
C GLY A 39 18.11 -13.37 -26.89
N ILE A 40 18.80 -12.81 -25.89
CA ILE A 40 19.22 -13.52 -24.68
C ILE A 40 17.99 -13.75 -23.81
N THR A 41 17.70 -14.99 -23.43
CA THR A 41 16.54 -15.28 -22.56
C THR A 41 16.79 -14.76 -21.14
N GLY A 42 15.70 -14.52 -20.39
CA GLY A 42 15.81 -14.13 -18.99
C GLY A 42 16.57 -15.15 -18.12
N GLU A 43 16.48 -16.43 -18.47
CA GLU A 43 17.22 -17.52 -17.82
C GLU A 43 18.73 -17.42 -18.08
N VAL A 44 19.16 -17.27 -19.34
CA VAL A 44 20.59 -17.11 -19.68
C VAL A 44 21.18 -15.87 -19.02
N PHE A 45 20.41 -14.78 -18.94
CA PHE A 45 20.84 -13.57 -18.24
C PHE A 45 20.95 -13.79 -16.72
N ASP A 46 19.96 -14.45 -16.11
CA ASP A 46 19.99 -14.79 -14.69
C ASP A 46 21.15 -15.74 -14.35
N ASP A 47 21.45 -16.72 -15.22
CA ASP A 47 22.61 -17.60 -15.08
C ASP A 47 23.93 -16.83 -15.13
N ALA A 48 24.08 -15.90 -16.07
CA ALA A 48 25.29 -15.08 -16.19
C ALA A 48 25.49 -14.17 -14.96
N VAL A 49 24.42 -13.56 -14.48
CA VAL A 49 24.42 -12.70 -13.28
C VAL A 49 24.73 -13.53 -12.04
N SER A 50 24.11 -14.71 -11.92
CA SER A 50 24.36 -15.66 -10.83
C SER A 50 25.79 -16.16 -10.86
N ALA A 51 26.35 -16.48 -12.03
CA ALA A 51 27.75 -16.88 -12.17
C ALA A 51 28.71 -15.77 -11.72
N PHE A 52 28.45 -14.51 -12.12
CA PHE A 52 29.27 -13.36 -11.71
C PHE A 52 29.26 -13.14 -10.19
N ILE A 53 28.07 -13.13 -9.57
CA ILE A 53 27.94 -12.97 -8.12
C ILE A 53 28.57 -14.15 -7.38
N THR A 54 28.32 -15.37 -7.84
CA THR A 54 28.89 -16.60 -7.25
C THR A 54 30.40 -16.60 -7.31
N GLU A 55 30.99 -16.21 -8.46
CA GLU A 55 32.44 -16.17 -8.63
C GLU A 55 33.10 -15.20 -7.64
N ILE A 56 32.50 -14.02 -7.47
CA ILE A 56 32.98 -13.03 -6.50
C ILE A 56 32.87 -13.61 -5.09
N ILE A 57 31.69 -14.06 -4.66
CA ILE A 57 31.51 -14.56 -3.29
C ILE A 57 32.42 -15.78 -3.05
N ALA A 58 32.47 -16.75 -3.96
CA ALA A 58 33.24 -17.98 -3.81
C ALA A 58 34.75 -17.74 -3.78
N LYS A 59 35.28 -16.81 -4.58
CA LYS A 59 36.73 -16.53 -4.65
C LYS A 59 37.21 -15.41 -3.73
N HIS A 60 36.32 -14.72 -3.04
CA HIS A 60 36.67 -13.69 -2.06
C HIS A 60 37.11 -14.25 -0.68
N GLY A 61 37.39 -15.55 -0.60
CA GLY A 61 37.91 -16.22 0.60
C GLY A 61 37.89 -17.74 0.43
N GLU A 62 38.36 -18.46 1.45
CA GLU A 62 38.34 -19.92 1.48
C GLU A 62 36.92 -20.48 1.27
N LEU A 63 36.82 -21.64 0.61
CA LEU A 63 35.53 -22.26 0.32
C LEU A 63 34.96 -22.95 1.56
N ALA A 64 33.65 -22.79 1.77
CA ALA A 64 32.90 -23.47 2.80
C ALA A 64 31.59 -24.04 2.24
N PRO A 65 30.99 -25.07 2.88
CA PRO A 65 29.71 -25.64 2.45
C PRO A 65 28.57 -24.63 2.33
N ARG A 66 28.56 -23.58 3.16
CA ARG A 66 27.64 -22.46 3.06
C ARG A 66 28.41 -21.16 2.87
N LEU A 67 28.12 -20.49 1.77
CA LEU A 67 28.60 -19.13 1.52
C LEU A 67 27.56 -18.13 2.01
N CYS A 68 28.04 -17.11 2.68
CA CYS A 68 27.27 -15.99 3.20
C CYS A 68 27.84 -14.71 2.60
N ASN A 69 27.01 -13.67 2.48
CA ASN A 69 27.46 -12.35 2.08
C ASN A 69 26.79 -11.31 2.99
N LYS A 70 27.59 -10.44 3.59
CA LYS A 70 27.09 -9.32 4.39
C LYS A 70 27.11 -8.07 3.54
N ASP A 71 25.92 -7.62 3.14
CA ASP A 71 25.68 -6.31 2.51
C ASP A 71 24.26 -5.84 2.91
N PRO A 72 24.09 -4.78 3.73
CA PRO A 72 22.78 -4.40 4.28
C PRO A 72 21.71 -4.11 3.22
N TYR A 73 22.07 -3.40 2.15
CA TYR A 73 21.12 -2.99 1.11
C TYR A 73 20.72 -4.12 0.15
N THR A 74 21.38 -5.29 0.21
CA THR A 74 20.95 -6.47 -0.54
C THR A 74 19.56 -6.94 -0.12
N ALA A 75 19.12 -6.61 1.11
CA ALA A 75 17.77 -6.88 1.58
C ALA A 75 16.67 -6.17 0.75
N LEU A 76 17.00 -5.09 0.02
CA LEU A 76 16.06 -4.44 -0.91
C LEU A 76 15.81 -5.27 -2.18
N TRP A 77 16.66 -6.25 -2.46
CA TRP A 77 16.68 -7.04 -3.68
C TRP A 77 16.37 -8.52 -3.44
N VAL A 78 15.79 -8.87 -2.28
CA VAL A 78 15.40 -10.26 -1.93
C VAL A 78 14.65 -10.96 -3.07
N PRO A 79 13.66 -10.35 -3.77
CA PRO A 79 12.97 -11.02 -4.87
C PRO A 79 13.90 -11.40 -6.02
N THR A 80 14.83 -10.51 -6.37
CA THR A 80 15.84 -10.77 -7.40
C THR A 80 16.82 -11.85 -6.96
N ILE A 81 17.33 -11.80 -5.73
CA ILE A 81 18.26 -12.82 -5.23
C ILE A 81 17.59 -14.18 -5.13
N ARG A 82 16.31 -14.27 -4.72
CA ARG A 82 15.56 -15.52 -4.71
C ARG A 82 15.37 -16.11 -6.10
N ARG A 83 15.21 -15.26 -7.12
CA ARG A 83 15.15 -15.72 -8.51
C ARG A 83 16.49 -16.29 -8.97
N LEU A 84 17.60 -15.61 -8.65
CA LEU A 84 18.96 -16.05 -9.00
C LEU A 84 19.42 -17.27 -8.19
N TYR A 85 18.98 -17.38 -6.95
CA TYR A 85 19.33 -18.41 -5.97
C TYR A 85 18.08 -18.86 -5.20
N PRO A 86 17.30 -19.79 -5.77
CA PRO A 86 16.02 -20.24 -5.19
C PRO A 86 16.13 -20.78 -3.76
N ASN A 87 17.28 -21.33 -3.39
CA ASN A 87 17.55 -21.90 -2.06
C ASN A 87 18.25 -20.94 -1.10
N SER A 88 18.43 -19.66 -1.48
CA SER A 88 19.04 -18.66 -0.61
C SER A 88 18.18 -18.40 0.64
N LYS A 89 18.85 -18.07 1.75
CA LYS A 89 18.23 -17.67 3.01
C LYS A 89 18.78 -16.31 3.45
N PHE A 90 17.92 -15.47 4.01
CA PHE A 90 18.21 -14.08 4.35
C PHE A 90 18.07 -13.86 5.86
N ILE A 91 19.02 -13.15 6.45
CA ILE A 91 18.96 -12.72 7.84
C ILE A 91 18.91 -11.19 7.84
N LEU A 92 17.75 -10.64 8.18
CA LEU A 92 17.59 -9.20 8.35
C LEU A 92 17.85 -8.83 9.81
N MET A 93 18.96 -8.15 10.06
CA MET A 93 19.26 -7.60 11.39
C MET A 93 18.44 -6.33 11.64
N LEU A 94 17.67 -6.32 12.73
CA LEU A 94 16.94 -5.16 13.23
C LEU A 94 17.64 -4.62 14.47
N ARG A 95 17.70 -3.30 14.60
CA ARG A 95 18.35 -2.62 15.72
C ARG A 95 17.67 -1.27 15.93
N ASP A 96 17.66 -0.80 17.18
CA ASP A 96 17.17 0.53 17.53
C ASP A 96 17.78 1.63 16.63
N ALA A 97 16.93 2.45 15.99
CA ALA A 97 17.36 3.50 15.08
C ALA A 97 18.35 4.47 15.72
N ARG A 98 18.15 4.79 17.01
CA ARG A 98 19.01 5.71 17.75
C ARG A 98 20.42 5.14 17.89
N ALA A 99 20.52 3.84 18.18
CA ALA A 99 21.80 3.12 18.22
C ALA A 99 22.47 3.07 16.84
N VAL A 100 21.70 2.86 15.77
CA VAL A 100 22.21 2.83 14.39
C VAL A 100 22.75 4.20 13.97
N ILE A 101 21.97 5.26 14.16
CA ILE A 101 22.33 6.62 13.74
C ILE A 101 23.48 7.17 14.58
N HIS A 102 23.46 6.95 15.89
CA HIS A 102 24.59 7.32 16.75
C HIS A 102 25.88 6.66 16.28
N SER A 103 25.82 5.36 15.97
CA SER A 103 26.97 4.62 15.42
C SER A 103 27.45 5.16 14.07
N MET A 104 26.55 5.67 13.20
CA MET A 104 26.92 6.27 11.92
C MET A 104 27.62 7.62 12.12
N ILE A 105 27.11 8.45 13.02
CA ILE A 105 27.65 9.79 13.33
C ILE A 105 29.04 9.66 13.98
N GLU A 106 29.14 8.87 15.06
CA GLU A 106 30.37 8.71 15.84
C GLU A 106 31.54 8.22 14.97
N ARG A 107 31.27 7.30 14.05
CA ARG A 107 32.28 6.65 13.20
C ARG A 107 32.46 7.29 11.84
N LYS A 108 31.69 8.35 11.54
CA LYS A 108 31.69 9.02 10.24
C LYS A 108 31.56 8.04 9.06
N VAL A 109 30.64 7.07 9.20
CA VAL A 109 30.45 6.04 8.17
C VAL A 109 29.82 6.70 6.94
N PRO A 110 30.48 6.69 5.77
CA PRO A 110 29.94 7.26 4.54
C PRO A 110 28.87 6.31 3.98
N VAL A 111 27.63 6.48 4.44
CA VAL A 111 26.48 5.73 3.90
C VAL A 111 25.77 6.61 2.87
N ALA A 112 25.62 6.11 1.65
CA ALA A 112 25.07 6.86 0.53
C ALA A 112 23.73 7.53 0.90
N GLY A 113 23.74 8.86 0.85
CA GLY A 113 22.59 9.73 1.12
C GLY A 113 22.15 9.80 2.59
N TYR A 114 22.99 9.43 3.55
CA TYR A 114 22.86 9.91 4.94
C TYR A 114 23.72 11.17 5.09
N ASN A 115 23.13 12.24 5.61
CA ASN A 115 23.85 13.45 5.96
C ASN A 115 24.07 13.46 7.47
N THR A 116 25.31 13.21 7.93
CA THR A 116 25.64 13.16 9.37
C THR A 116 25.48 14.51 10.09
N SER A 117 25.22 15.59 9.34
CA SER A 117 24.91 16.91 9.89
C SER A 117 23.40 17.18 10.01
N ASP A 118 22.54 16.25 9.59
CA ASP A 118 21.07 16.34 9.65
C ASP A 118 20.47 15.11 10.35
N GLU A 119 20.42 15.15 11.68
CA GLU A 119 19.92 14.03 12.50
C GLU A 119 18.50 13.61 12.11
N ASN A 120 17.58 14.58 11.93
CA ASN A 120 16.18 14.30 11.58
C ASN A 120 16.07 13.60 10.22
N GLY A 121 16.82 14.08 9.22
CA GLY A 121 16.92 13.42 7.92
C GLY A 121 17.49 12.00 8.01
N MET A 122 18.42 11.73 8.92
CA MET A 122 18.94 10.38 9.15
C MET A 122 17.88 9.44 9.73
N PHE A 123 17.07 9.90 10.69
CA PHE A 123 15.95 9.13 11.25
C PHE A 123 14.87 8.84 10.20
N ALA A 124 14.46 9.85 9.45
CA ALA A 124 13.51 9.70 8.35
C ALA A 124 14.00 8.71 7.29
N LYS A 125 15.29 8.77 6.94
CA LYS A 125 15.89 7.84 5.99
C LYS A 125 16.01 6.42 6.55
N TRP A 126 16.45 6.26 7.80
CA TRP A 126 16.45 4.95 8.45
C TRP A 126 15.06 4.33 8.43
N ASN A 127 14.04 5.11 8.77
CA ASN A 127 12.64 4.69 8.76
C ASN A 127 12.23 4.21 7.36
N GLN A 128 12.55 4.96 6.31
CA GLN A 128 12.25 4.56 4.94
C GLN A 128 12.95 3.26 4.53
N GLU A 129 14.24 3.12 4.82
CA GLU A 129 15.03 1.98 4.36
C GLU A 129 14.70 0.70 5.14
N ILE A 130 14.58 0.77 6.46
CA ILE A 130 14.23 -0.40 7.27
C ILE A 130 12.83 -0.90 6.95
N ARG A 131 11.88 0.00 6.62
CA ARG A 131 10.52 -0.36 6.17
C ARG A 131 10.57 -1.20 4.90
N LYS A 132 11.31 -0.74 3.88
CA LYS A 132 11.49 -1.51 2.63
C LYS A 132 12.14 -2.86 2.90
N MET A 133 13.19 -2.92 3.73
CA MET A 133 13.88 -4.18 4.02
C MET A 133 12.99 -5.15 4.80
N VAL A 134 12.22 -4.67 5.78
CA VAL A 134 11.25 -5.50 6.50
C VAL A 134 10.14 -5.98 5.57
N PHE A 135 9.66 -5.12 4.68
CA PHE A 135 8.71 -5.50 3.63
C PHE A 135 9.26 -6.64 2.77
N GLN A 136 10.48 -6.52 2.26
CA GLN A 136 11.10 -7.57 1.45
C GLN A 136 11.29 -8.88 2.23
N CYS A 137 11.66 -8.79 3.51
CA CYS A 137 11.81 -9.96 4.37
C CYS A 137 10.47 -10.66 4.66
N ASN A 138 9.41 -9.89 4.94
CA ASN A 138 8.06 -10.44 5.15
C ASN A 138 7.54 -11.15 3.89
N ASN A 139 7.90 -10.66 2.71
CA ASN A 139 7.53 -11.25 1.41
C ASN A 139 8.42 -12.43 0.98
N ALA A 140 9.27 -12.94 1.86
CA ALA A 140 10.07 -14.14 1.67
C ALA A 140 9.86 -15.15 2.82
N PRO A 141 8.61 -15.62 3.07
CA PRO A 141 8.33 -16.53 4.17
C PRO A 141 9.13 -17.83 4.04
N GLY A 142 9.69 -18.31 5.16
CA GLY A 142 10.57 -19.48 5.19
C GLY A 142 11.98 -19.26 4.61
N GLN A 143 12.22 -18.15 3.91
CA GLN A 143 13.52 -17.80 3.34
C GLN A 143 14.13 -16.54 3.95
N CYS A 144 13.38 -15.71 4.68
CA CYS A 144 13.94 -14.59 5.44
C CYS A 144 13.54 -14.66 6.92
N ILE A 145 14.52 -14.39 7.80
CA ILE A 145 14.33 -14.28 9.24
C ILE A 145 14.76 -12.89 9.72
N LYS A 146 13.96 -12.30 10.60
CA LYS A 146 14.29 -11.05 11.29
C LYS A 146 15.03 -11.38 12.59
N VAL A 147 16.17 -10.76 12.85
CA VAL A 147 16.96 -10.96 14.08
C VAL A 147 17.15 -9.62 14.76
N TYR A 148 16.58 -9.45 15.95
CA TYR A 148 16.76 -8.24 16.73
C TYR A 148 18.13 -8.29 17.41
N TYR A 149 18.91 -7.24 17.22
CA TYR A 149 20.22 -7.08 17.82
C TYR A 149 20.13 -7.18 19.35
N GLU A 150 19.13 -6.52 19.94
CA GLU A 150 18.93 -6.47 21.39
C GLU A 150 18.72 -7.86 21.98
N ARG A 151 18.02 -8.74 21.27
CA ARG A 151 17.83 -10.14 21.67
C ARG A 151 19.10 -10.96 21.48
N LEU A 152 19.77 -10.80 20.34
CA LEU A 152 21.03 -11.49 20.06
C LEU A 152 22.09 -11.22 21.14
N ILE A 153 22.15 -10.00 21.67
CA ILE A 153 23.12 -9.64 22.71
C ILE A 153 22.70 -10.16 24.09
N GLN A 154 21.40 -10.13 24.42
CA GLN A 154 20.90 -10.54 25.74
C GLN A 154 20.72 -12.06 25.89
N LYS A 155 20.41 -12.77 24.80
CA LYS A 155 20.22 -14.22 24.74
C LYS A 155 20.96 -14.81 23.52
N PRO A 156 22.30 -14.70 23.48
CA PRO A 156 23.08 -15.06 22.29
C PRO A 156 22.97 -16.54 21.94
N GLN A 157 22.99 -17.44 22.92
CA GLN A 157 22.86 -18.88 22.68
C GLN A 157 21.52 -19.24 22.03
N ASP A 158 20.40 -18.80 22.62
CA ASP A 158 19.05 -19.05 22.09
C ASP A 158 18.88 -18.50 20.66
N GLU A 159 19.38 -17.28 20.41
CA GLU A 159 19.21 -16.62 19.13
C GLU A 159 20.12 -17.23 18.04
N ILE A 160 21.34 -17.61 18.39
CA ILE A 160 22.24 -18.36 17.49
C ILE A 160 21.64 -19.73 17.15
N GLN A 161 21.06 -20.44 18.13
CA GLN A 161 20.37 -21.70 17.89
C GLN A 161 19.19 -21.50 16.94
N ARG A 162 18.40 -20.43 17.11
CA ARG A 162 17.28 -20.10 16.21
C ARG A 162 17.75 -19.82 14.79
N VAL A 163 18.84 -19.07 14.63
CA VAL A 163 19.41 -18.74 13.33
C VAL A 163 20.02 -19.97 12.65
N THR A 164 20.76 -20.80 13.37
CA THR A 164 21.34 -22.05 12.81
C THR A 164 20.26 -23.04 12.39
N ASN A 165 19.20 -23.20 13.20
CA ASN A 165 18.01 -23.99 12.82
C ASN A 165 17.38 -23.46 11.52
N PHE A 166 17.21 -22.14 11.42
CA PHE A 166 16.69 -21.52 10.21
C PHE A 166 17.59 -21.73 9.01
N LEU A 167 18.92 -21.77 9.18
CA LEU A 167 19.88 -21.99 8.10
C LEU A 167 20.11 -23.47 7.74
N ASP A 168 19.42 -24.40 8.40
CA ASP A 168 19.66 -25.85 8.34
C ASP A 168 21.13 -26.21 8.66
N LEU A 169 21.64 -25.60 9.74
CA LEU A 169 22.99 -25.83 10.25
C LEU A 169 22.95 -26.41 11.66
N PRO A 170 23.90 -27.31 12.01
CA PRO A 170 24.09 -27.66 13.41
C PRO A 170 24.52 -26.44 14.22
N TYR A 171 24.21 -26.45 15.51
CA TYR A 171 24.73 -25.43 16.42
C TYR A 171 26.23 -25.67 16.70
N SER A 172 27.00 -24.59 16.87
CA SER A 172 28.41 -24.64 17.28
C SER A 172 28.72 -23.63 18.38
N ASP A 173 29.32 -24.11 19.48
CA ASP A 173 29.76 -23.28 20.60
C ASP A 173 30.83 -22.24 20.21
N GLN A 174 31.56 -22.48 19.11
CA GLN A 174 32.56 -21.54 18.59
C GLN A 174 31.93 -20.20 18.21
N MET A 175 30.66 -20.19 17.81
CA MET A 175 29.94 -18.97 17.40
C MET A 175 29.82 -17.96 18.56
N LEU A 176 29.67 -18.43 19.80
CA LEU A 176 29.65 -17.59 21.00
C LEU A 176 31.03 -16.97 21.28
N ARG A 177 32.09 -17.67 20.90
CA ARG A 177 33.50 -17.31 21.09
C ARG A 177 34.16 -16.80 19.82
N HIS A 178 33.38 -16.26 18.89
CA HIS A 178 33.87 -15.76 17.59
C HIS A 178 35.09 -14.82 17.71
N HIS A 179 35.16 -14.02 18.78
CA HIS A 179 36.27 -13.11 19.05
C HIS A 179 37.63 -13.82 19.26
N GLU A 180 37.64 -15.06 19.77
CA GLU A 180 38.85 -15.88 19.93
C GLU A 180 39.41 -16.36 18.58
N LEU A 181 38.58 -16.37 17.54
CA LEU A 181 38.90 -16.91 16.21
C LEU A 181 39.28 -15.82 15.20
N ILE A 182 39.21 -14.54 15.58
CA ILE A 182 39.50 -13.43 14.68
C ILE A 182 41.00 -13.35 14.39
N GLY A 183 41.34 -13.31 13.09
CA GLY A 183 42.72 -13.35 12.61
C GLY A 183 43.32 -14.76 12.54
N ALA A 184 42.54 -15.80 12.85
CA ALA A 184 42.91 -17.19 12.66
C ALA A 184 41.95 -17.88 11.66
N GLU A 185 40.67 -17.97 12.01
CA GLU A 185 39.63 -18.61 11.18
C GLU A 185 38.57 -17.59 10.70
N VAL A 186 38.46 -16.44 11.37
CA VAL A 186 37.54 -15.35 11.01
C VAL A 186 38.33 -14.14 10.51
N ASP A 187 38.19 -13.82 9.22
CA ASP A 187 38.87 -12.70 8.58
C ASP A 187 38.04 -11.41 8.67
N LEU A 188 38.58 -10.37 9.31
CA LEU A 188 37.95 -9.04 9.27
C LEU A 188 38.69 -8.14 8.29
N ASN A 189 37.96 -7.52 7.36
CA ASN A 189 38.53 -6.48 6.51
C ASN A 189 38.73 -5.21 7.34
N GLU A 190 39.97 -4.70 7.41
CA GLU A 190 40.30 -3.49 8.17
C GLU A 190 39.62 -2.22 7.64
N GLN A 191 39.14 -2.24 6.40
CA GLN A 191 38.37 -1.17 5.79
C GLN A 191 36.88 -1.19 6.21
N GLU A 192 36.40 -2.26 6.87
CA GLU A 192 35.05 -2.31 7.42
C GLU A 192 34.93 -1.44 8.67
N PHE A 193 34.02 -0.46 8.66
CA PHE A 193 33.75 0.44 9.79
C PHE A 193 33.31 -0.28 11.09
N SER A 194 32.87 -1.54 10.99
CA SER A 194 32.49 -2.38 12.14
C SER A 194 33.62 -3.27 12.67
N ALA A 195 34.74 -3.43 11.96
CA ALA A 195 35.80 -4.37 12.32
C ALA A 195 36.43 -4.10 13.69
N SER A 196 36.43 -2.84 14.15
CA SER A 196 36.95 -2.47 15.47
C SER A 196 36.12 -2.99 16.65
N GLN A 197 34.81 -3.19 16.46
CA GLN A 197 33.91 -3.65 17.52
C GLN A 197 33.72 -5.16 17.55
N VAL A 198 33.70 -5.77 16.36
CA VAL A 198 33.44 -7.21 16.20
C VAL A 198 34.62 -8.06 16.71
N LYS A 199 35.79 -7.45 16.96
CA LYS A 199 36.97 -8.04 17.62
C LYS A 199 36.77 -8.39 19.09
N ASN A 200 35.75 -7.82 19.73
CA ASN A 200 35.49 -8.05 21.15
C ASN A 200 34.41 -9.11 21.35
N SER A 201 34.36 -9.67 22.56
CA SER A 201 33.23 -10.50 22.98
C SER A 201 31.90 -9.72 22.89
N ILE A 202 30.79 -10.45 22.91
CA ILE A 202 29.44 -9.89 22.79
C ILE A 202 29.25 -8.78 23.83
N ASN A 203 29.20 -7.52 23.37
CA ASN A 203 29.21 -6.33 24.21
C ASN A 203 27.79 -5.80 24.47
N THR A 204 27.38 -5.79 25.73
CA THR A 204 26.09 -5.28 26.20
C THR A 204 26.03 -3.75 26.28
N ASP A 205 27.16 -3.06 26.43
CA ASP A 205 27.21 -1.60 26.60
C ASP A 205 26.75 -0.87 25.33
N ALA A 206 26.92 -1.51 24.17
CA ALA A 206 26.47 -1.02 22.87
C ALA A 206 24.93 -0.97 22.72
N LEU A 207 24.16 -1.49 23.69
CA LEU A 207 22.71 -1.38 23.71
C LEU A 207 22.27 0.06 24.04
N THR A 208 22.91 0.69 25.03
CA THR A 208 22.47 2.00 25.56
C THR A 208 23.47 3.12 25.38
N SER A 209 24.59 2.90 24.68
CA SER A 209 25.64 3.91 24.50
C SER A 209 25.16 5.21 23.83
N TRP A 210 24.06 5.15 23.09
CA TRP A 210 23.46 6.29 22.41
C TRP A 210 22.62 7.20 23.33
N PHE A 211 22.26 6.76 24.55
CA PHE A 211 21.16 7.35 25.34
C PHE A 211 21.28 8.86 25.58
N ASN A 212 22.51 9.39 25.73
CA ASN A 212 22.75 10.82 25.98
C ASN A 212 23.30 11.56 24.73
N CYS A 213 23.10 11.02 23.53
CA CYS A 213 23.74 11.52 22.32
C CYS A 213 22.81 12.31 21.39
N PHE A 214 21.52 12.40 21.70
CA PHE A 214 20.54 13.13 20.90
C PHE A 214 19.87 14.23 21.74
N SER A 215 19.46 15.31 21.07
CA SER A 215 18.75 16.41 21.73
C SER A 215 17.32 16.03 22.11
N GLU A 216 16.74 16.69 23.11
CA GLU A 216 15.33 16.51 23.46
C GLU A 216 14.38 16.84 22.29
N ASP A 217 14.74 17.81 21.43
CA ASP A 217 13.97 18.15 20.22
C ASP A 217 13.98 16.99 19.21
N THR A 218 15.15 16.37 18.97
CA THR A 218 15.28 15.19 18.10
C THR A 218 14.47 14.01 18.65
N LEU A 219 14.61 13.73 19.95
CA LEU A 219 13.92 12.61 20.61
C LEU A 219 12.40 12.82 20.65
N GLY A 220 11.93 14.06 20.90
CA GLY A 220 10.52 14.41 20.93
C GLY A 220 9.80 14.29 19.58
N LYS A 221 10.55 14.20 18.47
CA LYS A 221 10.01 14.04 17.12
C LYS A 221 10.08 12.60 16.60
N LEU A 222 10.62 11.65 17.37
CA LEU A 222 10.89 10.28 16.87
C LEU A 222 9.66 9.56 16.35
N ASP A 223 8.50 9.72 17.01
CA ASP A 223 7.26 9.10 16.55
C ASP A 223 6.77 9.70 15.21
N GLU A 224 7.13 10.95 14.91
CA GLU A 224 6.81 11.61 13.64
C GLU A 224 7.82 11.21 12.54
N ILE A 225 9.12 11.31 12.82
CA ILE A 225 10.18 11.17 11.81
C ILE A 225 10.61 9.71 11.61
N ALA A 226 10.50 8.85 12.63
CA ALA A 226 10.84 7.43 12.57
C ALA A 226 9.81 6.52 13.29
N PRO A 227 8.51 6.61 12.93
CA PRO A 227 7.43 5.84 13.58
C PRO A 227 7.66 4.33 13.54
N PHE A 228 8.41 3.82 12.56
CA PHE A 228 8.66 2.39 12.47
C PHE A 228 9.50 1.85 13.63
N LEU A 229 10.14 2.72 14.40
CA LEU A 229 10.84 2.36 15.64
C LEU A 229 9.88 1.81 16.70
N SER A 230 8.77 2.51 16.97
CA SER A 230 7.73 2.05 17.88
C SER A 230 7.00 0.83 17.32
N ILE A 231 6.75 0.81 16.01
CA ILE A 231 6.19 -0.36 15.31
C ILE A 231 7.09 -1.56 15.54
N LEU A 232 8.42 -1.43 15.49
CA LEU A 232 9.38 -2.52 15.76
C LEU A 232 9.43 -2.96 17.24
N GLY A 233 8.70 -2.27 18.12
CA GLY A 233 8.56 -2.56 19.55
C GLY A 233 9.56 -1.84 20.45
N TYR A 234 10.27 -0.84 19.91
CA TYR A 234 11.20 -0.03 20.69
C TYR A 234 10.46 1.12 21.39
N ASP A 235 10.79 1.36 22.65
CA ASP A 235 10.27 2.51 23.39
C ASP A 235 10.85 3.82 22.85
N THR A 236 9.99 4.68 22.29
CA THR A 236 10.35 5.98 21.73
C THR A 236 10.36 7.10 22.77
N SER A 237 10.04 6.80 24.03
CA SER A 237 10.13 7.77 25.12
C SER A 237 11.55 8.32 25.29
N MET A 238 11.63 9.50 25.92
CA MET A 238 12.92 10.13 26.29
C MET A 238 13.59 9.42 27.48
N SER A 239 12.98 8.37 28.03
CA SER A 239 13.53 7.63 29.16
C SER A 239 14.61 6.64 28.71
N LYS A 240 15.45 6.20 29.65
CA LYS A 240 16.48 5.21 29.34
C LYS A 240 15.80 3.92 28.87
N PRO A 241 16.09 3.44 27.65
CA PRO A 241 15.41 2.29 27.09
C PRO A 241 15.69 1.05 27.94
N ASP A 242 14.63 0.30 28.27
CA ASP A 242 14.76 -1.04 28.81
C ASP A 242 14.56 -2.07 27.69
N TYR A 243 15.66 -2.68 27.26
CA TYR A 243 15.64 -3.73 26.24
C TYR A 243 15.35 -5.12 26.79
N SER A 244 15.12 -5.29 28.10
CA SER A 244 14.83 -6.59 28.73
C SER A 244 13.60 -7.28 28.11
N THR A 245 12.67 -6.50 27.57
CA THR A 245 11.50 -6.98 26.81
C THR A 245 11.88 -7.82 25.60
N PHE A 246 12.94 -7.47 24.87
CA PHE A 246 13.43 -8.23 23.71
C PHE A 246 14.02 -9.59 24.08
N ALA A 247 14.45 -9.76 25.34
CA ALA A 247 14.90 -11.05 25.86
C ALA A 247 13.73 -11.99 26.21
N LYS A 248 12.50 -11.49 26.35
CA LYS A 248 11.33 -12.32 26.67
C LYS A 248 10.85 -13.08 25.42
N ASP A 249 10.67 -14.39 25.55
CA ASP A 249 10.26 -15.23 24.41
C ASP A 249 8.82 -14.96 23.98
N GLU A 250 7.96 -14.47 24.87
CA GLU A 250 6.57 -14.09 24.58
C GLU A 250 6.48 -12.88 23.66
N PHE A 251 7.26 -11.83 23.92
CA PHE A 251 7.38 -10.67 23.03
C PHE A 251 7.74 -11.14 21.63
N TYR A 252 8.71 -12.04 21.52
CA TYR A 252 9.17 -12.53 20.23
C TYR A 252 8.15 -13.46 19.53
N ARG A 253 7.47 -14.35 20.28
CA ARG A 253 6.38 -15.18 19.74
C ARG A 253 5.25 -14.32 19.18
N PHE A 254 4.78 -13.33 19.93
CA PHE A 254 3.75 -12.39 19.48
C PHE A 254 4.15 -11.68 18.18
N ARG A 255 5.38 -11.13 18.14
CA ARG A 255 5.91 -10.33 17.03
C ARG A 255 6.26 -11.15 15.77
N MET A 256 6.54 -12.45 15.92
CA MET A 256 6.74 -13.36 14.79
C MET A 256 5.44 -14.04 14.34
N GLN A 257 4.45 -14.18 15.22
CA GLN A 257 3.18 -14.84 14.94
C GLN A 257 2.15 -13.95 14.22
N GLU A 258 2.25 -12.63 14.26
CA GLU A 258 1.30 -11.72 13.57
C GLU A 258 1.12 -12.01 12.07
N HIS A 259 2.15 -12.52 11.39
CA HIS A 259 2.07 -12.88 9.96
C HIS A 259 1.67 -14.36 9.71
N GLU A 260 2.18 -15.29 10.52
CA GLU A 260 1.90 -16.72 10.37
C GLU A 260 0.49 -17.12 10.83
N ILE A 261 -0.03 -16.47 11.88
CA ILE A 261 -1.40 -16.71 12.38
C ILE A 261 -2.42 -16.11 11.43
N LEU A 262 -2.14 -14.97 10.80
CA LEU A 262 -3.03 -14.40 9.79
C LEU A 262 -3.11 -15.32 8.56
N ASN A 263 -1.96 -15.79 8.07
CA ASN A 263 -1.92 -16.71 6.92
C ASN A 263 -2.54 -18.09 7.24
N LYS A 264 -2.32 -18.65 8.44
CA LYS A 264 -2.95 -19.92 8.85
C LYS A 264 -4.45 -19.80 9.14
N LYS A 265 -4.92 -18.69 9.73
CA LYS A 265 -6.36 -18.43 9.92
C LYS A 265 -7.07 -18.18 8.59
N MET A 266 -6.42 -17.51 7.65
CA MET A 266 -6.95 -17.34 6.29
C MET A 266 -7.05 -18.68 5.55
N ALA A 267 -6.03 -19.56 5.65
CA ALA A 267 -6.09 -20.90 5.06
C ALA A 267 -7.21 -21.79 5.67
N GLN A 268 -7.44 -21.70 6.98
CA GLN A 268 -8.55 -22.42 7.64
C GLN A 268 -9.94 -21.88 7.30
N ILE A 269 -10.07 -20.62 6.92
CA ILE A 269 -11.34 -20.04 6.47
C ILE A 269 -11.66 -20.48 5.02
N VAL A 270 -10.63 -20.69 4.20
CA VAL A 270 -10.75 -21.25 2.83
C VAL A 270 -11.14 -22.74 2.88
N GLU A 271 -10.56 -23.55 3.77
CA GLU A 271 -10.91 -24.97 3.89
C GLU A 271 -12.32 -25.23 4.46
N ASN A 272 -12.87 -24.30 5.25
CA ASN A 272 -14.22 -24.43 5.81
C ASN A 272 -15.33 -23.87 4.89
N SER A 273 -14.98 -23.17 3.81
CA SER A 273 -15.95 -22.58 2.86
C SER A 273 -16.21 -23.44 1.63
N THR A 274 -15.50 -24.57 1.46
CA THR A 274 -15.69 -25.49 0.32
C THR A 274 -16.78 -26.56 0.52
N ALA A 275 -17.57 -26.50 1.60
CA ALA A 275 -18.65 -27.45 1.84
C ALA A 275 -20.04 -26.79 1.67
N SER A 276 -20.42 -26.48 0.43
CA SER A 276 -21.80 -26.54 -0.10
C SER A 276 -21.92 -25.67 -1.36
N ALA A 277 -21.55 -26.23 -2.51
CA ALA A 277 -21.91 -25.66 -3.81
C ALA A 277 -22.92 -26.59 -4.49
N TYR A 278 -24.19 -26.18 -4.53
CA TYR A 278 -25.13 -26.65 -5.54
C TYR A 278 -25.93 -25.46 -6.09
N SER A 279 -25.83 -25.34 -7.42
CA SER A 279 -26.60 -24.60 -8.42
C SER A 279 -27.51 -23.45 -7.99
N LEU A 280 -27.48 -22.35 -8.75
CA LEU A 280 -28.59 -21.98 -9.65
C LEU A 280 -28.18 -20.81 -10.56
N VAL A 281 -28.45 -20.97 -11.86
CA VAL A 281 -28.49 -19.91 -12.87
C VAL A 281 -29.78 -19.11 -12.67
N ALA A 282 -29.72 -17.77 -12.66
CA ALA A 282 -30.90 -16.91 -12.70
C ALA A 282 -30.67 -15.62 -13.50
N ALA A 283 -31.73 -15.21 -14.19
CA ALA A 283 -31.87 -14.10 -15.15
C ALA A 283 -31.69 -12.70 -14.50
N PRO A 284 -31.56 -11.60 -15.29
CA PRO A 284 -31.16 -10.29 -14.77
C PRO A 284 -32.26 -9.68 -13.89
N PRO A 285 -31.92 -9.07 -12.73
CA PRO A 285 -32.90 -8.50 -11.84
C PRO A 285 -33.41 -7.14 -12.35
N SER A 286 -34.72 -6.97 -12.29
CA SER A 286 -35.38 -5.67 -12.26
C SER A 286 -34.87 -4.83 -11.09
N THR A 287 -34.72 -3.52 -11.30
CA THR A 287 -34.28 -2.52 -10.32
C THR A 287 -34.96 -2.74 -8.95
N PRO A 288 -34.21 -2.93 -7.85
CA PRO A 288 -34.81 -3.15 -6.53
C PRO A 288 -35.57 -1.92 -6.03
N ALA A 289 -36.71 -2.14 -5.38
CA ALA A 289 -37.40 -1.09 -4.62
C ALA A 289 -36.51 -0.63 -3.46
N ILE A 290 -36.33 0.68 -3.33
CA ILE A 290 -35.51 1.31 -2.30
C ILE A 290 -36.14 1.08 -0.93
N ASN A 291 -35.56 0.19 -0.12
CA ASN A 291 -35.91 0.05 1.29
C ASN A 291 -35.26 1.21 2.08
N HIS A 292 -36.08 1.95 2.82
CA HIS A 292 -35.65 3.10 3.62
C HIS A 292 -35.42 2.73 5.10
N ASP A 293 -35.67 1.47 5.49
CA ASP A 293 -35.72 1.04 6.89
C ASP A 293 -34.58 0.06 7.28
N ASP A 294 -33.42 0.11 6.61
CA ASP A 294 -32.25 -0.73 6.94
C ASP A 294 -31.09 0.06 7.60
N ASP A 295 -30.27 -0.62 8.41
CA ASP A 295 -29.17 -0.03 9.18
C ASP A 295 -28.13 0.72 8.31
N VAL A 296 -27.97 0.32 7.05
CA VAL A 296 -27.05 0.96 6.10
C VAL A 296 -27.60 2.32 5.65
N PHE A 297 -28.92 2.43 5.45
CA PHE A 297 -29.55 3.73 5.20
C PHE A 297 -29.41 4.67 6.40
N ALA A 298 -29.58 4.17 7.62
CA ALA A 298 -29.39 4.96 8.84
C ALA A 298 -27.97 5.51 8.95
N LEU A 299 -26.94 4.68 8.70
CA LEU A 299 -25.55 5.10 8.70
C LEU A 299 -25.24 6.11 7.58
N LEU A 300 -25.74 5.88 6.35
CA LEU A 300 -25.59 6.83 5.25
C LEU A 300 -26.17 8.20 5.61
N TYR A 301 -27.38 8.21 6.18
CA TYR A 301 -28.05 9.43 6.60
C TYR A 301 -27.28 10.15 7.71
N LYS A 302 -26.77 9.40 8.68
CA LYS A 302 -25.93 9.91 9.78
C LYS A 302 -24.69 10.61 9.24
N ILE A 303 -23.93 9.99 8.32
CA ILE A 303 -22.75 10.60 7.69
C ILE A 303 -23.13 11.89 6.93
N LEU A 304 -24.19 11.85 6.12
CA LEU A 304 -24.58 12.98 5.26
C LEU A 304 -25.23 14.16 6.02
N SER A 305 -25.71 13.94 7.24
CA SER A 305 -26.31 14.97 8.10
C SER A 305 -25.38 15.49 9.19
N SER A 306 -24.18 14.91 9.31
CA SER A 306 -23.18 15.30 10.29
C SER A 306 -22.61 16.71 10.04
N PRO A 307 -22.23 17.43 11.10
CA PRO A 307 -21.60 18.74 10.98
C PRO A 307 -20.24 18.65 10.28
N LEU A 308 -19.83 19.77 9.67
CA LEU A 308 -18.49 19.94 9.13
C LEU A 308 -17.63 20.69 10.16
N VAL A 309 -16.46 20.17 10.45
CA VAL A 309 -15.48 20.78 11.36
C VAL A 309 -14.32 21.33 10.54
N PHE A 310 -13.82 22.48 10.98
CA PHE A 310 -12.65 23.15 10.44
C PHE A 310 -11.43 22.75 11.25
N LEU A 311 -10.33 22.40 10.60
CA LEU A 311 -9.04 22.21 11.27
C LEU A 311 -8.16 23.45 11.08
N ASP A 312 -7.79 24.10 12.18
CA ASP A 312 -6.81 25.20 12.20
C ASP A 312 -5.39 24.64 11.97
N HIS A 313 -4.72 25.17 10.94
CA HIS A 313 -3.28 25.11 10.65
C HIS A 313 -2.71 23.96 9.81
N GLU A 314 -2.45 24.27 8.54
CA GLU A 314 -1.17 24.01 7.87
C GLU A 314 -0.51 25.39 7.65
N PRO A 315 0.81 25.58 7.84
CA PRO A 315 1.46 26.86 7.54
C PRO A 315 1.30 27.14 6.04
N GLU A 316 0.51 28.15 5.68
CA GLU A 316 0.19 28.57 4.30
C GLU A 316 -0.82 27.71 3.50
N GLY A 317 -1.65 26.88 4.16
CA GLY A 317 -2.62 25.98 3.51
C GLY A 317 -4.04 26.54 3.24
N LEU A 318 -4.73 25.97 2.24
CA LEU A 318 -6.19 26.13 2.05
C LEU A 318 -6.95 25.47 3.22
N PRO A 319 -8.12 25.99 3.62
CA PRO A 319 -8.86 25.46 4.75
C PRO A 319 -9.31 24.01 4.49
N ILE A 320 -8.98 23.08 5.40
CA ILE A 320 -9.43 21.67 5.32
C ILE A 320 -10.67 21.51 6.21
N PHE A 321 -11.73 20.95 5.62
CA PHE A 321 -12.95 20.60 6.35
C PHE A 321 -13.03 19.10 6.50
N HIS A 322 -13.55 18.65 7.63
CA HIS A 322 -13.81 17.26 7.95
C HIS A 322 -15.29 17.05 8.26
N ILE A 323 -15.83 15.87 7.92
CA ILE A 323 -17.12 15.42 8.43
C ILE A 323 -16.91 14.94 9.86
N ASP A 324 -17.61 15.54 10.82
CA ASP A 324 -17.56 15.12 12.22
C ASP A 324 -18.71 14.15 12.50
N VAL A 325 -18.38 12.85 12.44
CA VAL A 325 -19.34 11.77 12.61
C VAL A 325 -18.71 10.65 13.44
N GLY A 326 -19.33 10.31 14.56
CA GLY A 326 -18.95 9.13 15.34
C GLY A 326 -19.60 7.87 14.77
N ILE A 327 -18.85 7.05 14.03
CA ILE A 327 -19.32 5.77 13.49
C ILE A 327 -19.00 4.65 14.49
N THR A 328 -19.98 3.86 14.88
CA THR A 328 -19.81 2.80 15.89
C THR A 328 -19.21 1.54 15.27
N VAL A 329 -18.57 0.72 16.11
CA VAL A 329 -17.99 -0.58 15.68
C VAL A 329 -19.06 -1.50 15.11
N GLU A 330 -20.26 -1.53 15.72
CA GLU A 330 -21.37 -2.36 15.23
C GLU A 330 -21.88 -1.88 13.87
N GLU A 331 -21.95 -0.57 13.64
CA GLU A 331 -22.28 0.00 12.32
C GLU A 331 -21.27 -0.45 11.25
N ILE A 332 -19.97 -0.43 11.56
CA ILE A 332 -18.91 -0.91 10.66
C ILE A 332 -19.04 -2.40 10.42
N LYS A 333 -19.25 -3.19 11.47
CA LYS A 333 -19.40 -4.64 11.38
C LYS A 333 -20.56 -5.04 10.48
N VAL A 334 -21.75 -4.47 10.69
CA VAL A 334 -22.93 -4.74 9.85
C VAL A 334 -22.67 -4.35 8.40
N LEU A 335 -22.04 -3.21 8.17
CA LEU A 335 -21.74 -2.72 6.82
C LEU A 335 -20.71 -3.62 6.11
N THR A 336 -19.61 -3.95 6.76
CA THR A 336 -18.52 -4.77 6.21
C THR A 336 -18.99 -6.20 5.89
N GLU A 337 -19.82 -6.81 6.74
CA GLU A 337 -20.42 -8.13 6.43
C GLU A 337 -21.32 -8.10 5.18
N LYS A 338 -22.19 -7.09 5.05
CA LYS A 338 -23.02 -6.91 3.85
C LYS A 338 -22.16 -6.70 2.60
N MET A 339 -21.08 -5.93 2.73
CA MET A 339 -20.17 -5.65 1.62
C MET A 339 -19.33 -6.86 1.21
N LYS A 340 -18.83 -7.65 2.16
CA LYS A 340 -18.13 -8.92 1.87
C LYS A 340 -18.99 -9.82 0.99
N LYS A 341 -20.26 -10.02 1.38
CA LYS A 341 -21.21 -10.80 0.58
C LYS A 341 -21.42 -10.19 -0.81
N SER A 342 -21.69 -8.89 -0.88
CA SER A 342 -21.94 -8.20 -2.16
C SER A 342 -20.75 -8.31 -3.11
N PHE A 343 -19.51 -8.15 -2.64
CA PHE A 343 -18.33 -8.23 -3.50
C PHE A 343 -18.04 -9.66 -3.96
N LEU A 344 -18.28 -10.67 -3.13
CA LEU A 344 -18.08 -12.08 -3.50
C LEU A 344 -19.12 -12.59 -4.51
N GLU A 345 -20.31 -11.98 -4.56
CA GLU A 345 -21.32 -12.26 -5.60
C GLU A 345 -20.94 -11.65 -6.97
N GLN A 346 -20.07 -10.64 -6.99
CA GLN A 346 -19.57 -10.03 -8.22
C GLN A 346 -18.38 -10.83 -8.80
N PRO A 347 -18.12 -10.81 -10.12
CA PRO A 347 -16.90 -11.37 -10.69
C PRO A 347 -15.65 -10.55 -10.34
N THR A 348 -14.46 -11.14 -10.46
CA THR A 348 -13.20 -10.41 -10.20
C THR A 348 -12.92 -9.36 -11.27
N LEU A 349 -13.31 -9.63 -12.53
CA LEU A 349 -13.42 -8.65 -13.61
C LEU A 349 -14.88 -8.19 -13.77
N LEU A 350 -15.19 -6.98 -13.32
CA LEU A 350 -16.51 -6.39 -13.53
C LEU A 350 -16.76 -6.09 -15.02
N GLN A 351 -17.99 -6.26 -15.48
CA GLN A 351 -18.39 -5.89 -16.84
C GLN A 351 -19.54 -4.89 -16.79
N LEU A 352 -19.23 -3.62 -17.08
CA LEU A 352 -20.20 -2.54 -17.13
C LEU A 352 -20.66 -2.35 -18.58
N ASN A 353 -21.97 -2.16 -18.76
CA ASN A 353 -22.54 -1.83 -20.06
C ASN A 353 -22.05 -0.47 -20.57
N SER A 354 -22.38 -0.14 -21.81
CA SER A 354 -22.07 1.13 -22.47
C SER A 354 -22.88 2.34 -21.97
N ASP A 355 -23.50 2.23 -20.79
CA ASP A 355 -24.22 3.35 -20.18
C ASP A 355 -23.22 4.42 -19.70
N PRO A 356 -23.59 5.71 -19.69
CA PRO A 356 -22.73 6.75 -19.16
C PRO A 356 -22.27 6.47 -17.74
N VAL A 357 -20.96 6.56 -17.50
CA VAL A 357 -20.34 6.26 -16.20
C VAL A 357 -19.28 7.29 -15.85
N ASN A 358 -19.36 7.79 -14.61
CA ASN A 358 -18.32 8.61 -14.00
C ASN A 358 -17.23 7.67 -13.44
N VAL A 359 -15.99 7.91 -13.81
CA VAL A 359 -14.83 7.19 -13.32
C VAL A 359 -14.08 8.09 -12.34
N VAL A 360 -13.87 7.58 -11.14
CA VAL A 360 -13.20 8.25 -10.04
C VAL A 360 -12.01 7.39 -9.62
N ALA A 361 -10.83 7.99 -9.54
CA ALA A 361 -9.61 7.32 -9.09
C ALA A 361 -9.39 7.57 -7.58
N ASP A 362 -8.13 7.68 -7.20
CA ASP A 362 -7.60 7.82 -5.85
C ASP A 362 -8.34 8.91 -5.06
N LEU A 363 -8.70 8.62 -3.80
CA LEU A 363 -9.37 9.54 -2.88
C LEU A 363 -8.58 9.79 -1.61
N HIS A 364 -7.80 8.80 -1.14
CA HIS A 364 -6.88 8.92 -0.01
C HIS A 364 -7.45 9.67 1.22
N GLY A 365 -8.57 9.17 1.76
CA GLY A 365 -9.16 9.69 2.99
C GLY A 365 -9.79 11.08 2.88
N GLN A 366 -10.05 11.61 1.68
CA GLN A 366 -10.61 12.96 1.49
C GLN A 366 -12.15 12.98 1.40
N SER A 367 -12.84 12.82 2.53
CA SER A 367 -14.31 12.70 2.60
C SER A 367 -15.08 13.89 2.00
N ILE A 368 -14.65 15.14 2.27
CA ILE A 368 -15.31 16.34 1.74
C ILE A 368 -15.13 16.44 0.24
N HIS A 369 -13.97 16.03 -0.26
CA HIS A 369 -13.73 16.02 -1.69
C HIS A 369 -14.61 14.98 -2.39
N LEU A 370 -14.81 13.80 -1.79
CA LEU A 370 -15.79 12.82 -2.27
C LEU A 370 -17.22 13.40 -2.32
N LEU A 371 -17.67 14.14 -1.31
CA LEU A 371 -18.98 14.81 -1.35
C LEU A 371 -19.07 15.85 -2.47
N ARG A 372 -18.00 16.58 -2.75
CA ARG A 372 -17.93 17.55 -3.87
C ARG A 372 -18.04 16.85 -5.22
N ILE A 373 -17.33 15.73 -5.38
CA ILE A 373 -17.42 14.89 -6.59
C ILE A 373 -18.86 14.46 -6.82
N LEU A 374 -19.51 13.89 -5.80
CA LEU A 374 -20.89 13.41 -5.91
C LEU A 374 -21.91 14.53 -6.19
N ASN A 375 -21.69 15.73 -5.64
CA ASN A 375 -22.58 16.87 -5.91
C ASN A 375 -22.39 17.44 -7.32
N ALA A 376 -21.15 17.52 -7.82
CA ALA A 376 -20.84 18.07 -9.13
C ALA A 376 -21.15 17.09 -10.28
N CYS A 377 -20.90 15.80 -10.07
CA CYS A 377 -21.09 14.75 -11.08
C CYS A 377 -22.46 14.06 -10.98
N GLU A 378 -23.37 14.60 -10.17
CA GLU A 378 -24.68 14.07 -9.76
C GLU A 378 -24.62 12.73 -9.01
N PRO A 379 -25.36 12.57 -7.90
CA PRO A 379 -25.28 11.36 -7.08
C PRO A 379 -25.92 10.13 -7.76
N PRO A 380 -25.54 8.91 -7.35
CA PRO A 380 -26.33 7.72 -7.66
C PRO A 380 -27.74 7.82 -7.05
N PRO A 381 -28.78 7.23 -7.68
CA PRO A 381 -28.71 6.40 -8.88
C PRO A 381 -28.80 7.20 -10.21
N ASN A 382 -28.80 8.53 -10.17
CA ASN A 382 -28.95 9.34 -11.40
C ASN A 382 -27.76 9.21 -12.35
N GLN A 383 -26.56 8.96 -11.82
CA GLN A 383 -25.38 8.63 -12.60
C GLN A 383 -24.70 7.37 -12.04
N LYS A 384 -24.05 6.62 -12.93
CA LYS A 384 -23.21 5.48 -12.56
C LYS A 384 -21.80 5.93 -12.20
N TYR A 385 -21.17 5.21 -11.30
CA TYR A 385 -19.82 5.46 -10.82
C TYR A 385 -19.00 4.17 -10.82
N LEU A 386 -17.82 4.23 -11.44
CA LEU A 386 -16.75 3.25 -11.25
C LEU A 386 -15.63 3.93 -10.47
N PHE A 387 -15.32 3.41 -9.29
CA PHE A 387 -14.17 3.83 -8.52
C PHE A 387 -13.01 2.85 -8.72
N LEU A 388 -11.80 3.37 -8.92
CA LEU A 388 -10.65 2.55 -9.31
C LEU A 388 -9.83 2.00 -8.13
N GLY A 389 -10.01 2.51 -6.92
CA GLY A 389 -9.21 2.12 -5.75
C GLY A 389 -8.59 3.32 -5.01
N ASP A 390 -7.78 3.02 -3.99
CA ASP A 390 -7.05 3.98 -3.15
C ASP A 390 -7.96 4.97 -2.44
N TYR A 391 -8.87 4.40 -1.65
CA TYR A 391 -9.84 5.12 -0.85
C TYR A 391 -9.26 5.60 0.47
N VAL A 392 -8.35 4.79 1.04
CA VAL A 392 -7.79 4.96 2.38
C VAL A 392 -6.36 5.50 2.35
N ASP A 393 -5.82 5.73 3.55
CA ASP A 393 -4.48 6.25 3.82
C ASP A 393 -4.25 7.70 3.36
N ARG A 394 -3.14 8.29 3.84
CA ARG A 394 -2.65 9.67 3.58
C ARG A 394 -3.53 10.77 4.17
N GLY A 395 -4.81 10.77 3.83
CA GLY A 395 -5.81 11.61 4.47
C GLY A 395 -6.35 10.97 5.75
N SER A 396 -6.93 11.78 6.61
CA SER A 396 -7.34 11.39 7.97
C SER A 396 -8.84 11.06 8.12
N GLN A 397 -9.56 10.87 7.01
CA GLN A 397 -11.00 10.50 7.04
C GLN A 397 -11.31 9.26 6.20
N SER A 398 -10.38 8.30 6.16
CA SER A 398 -10.51 7.04 5.43
C SER A 398 -11.70 6.20 5.89
N ILE A 399 -11.96 6.09 7.21
CA ILE A 399 -13.11 5.35 7.76
C ILE A 399 -14.42 5.92 7.20
N ILE A 400 -14.52 7.25 7.15
CA ILE A 400 -15.72 7.93 6.65
C ILE A 400 -15.86 7.77 5.15
N VAL A 401 -14.76 7.88 4.38
CA VAL A 401 -14.75 7.62 2.93
C VAL A 401 -15.25 6.21 2.66
N MET A 402 -14.71 5.20 3.34
CA MET A 402 -15.09 3.81 3.15
C MET A 402 -16.55 3.56 3.53
N CYS A 403 -17.00 4.04 4.69
CA CYS A 403 -18.39 3.89 5.12
C CYS A 403 -19.35 4.56 4.14
N LEU A 404 -19.03 5.75 3.64
CA LEU A 404 -19.85 6.44 2.65
C LEU A 404 -19.93 5.65 1.34
N LEU A 405 -18.80 5.18 0.80
CA LEU A 405 -18.77 4.40 -0.44
C LEU A 405 -19.49 3.06 -0.31
N PHE A 406 -19.31 2.33 0.79
CA PHE A 406 -19.99 1.08 1.07
C PHE A 406 -21.50 1.27 1.23
N CYS A 407 -21.93 2.32 1.93
CA CYS A 407 -23.35 2.68 2.01
C CYS A 407 -23.96 2.97 0.63
N LEU A 408 -23.25 3.71 -0.22
CA LEU A 408 -23.69 4.01 -1.59
C LEU A 408 -23.71 2.75 -2.47
N LYS A 409 -22.72 1.86 -2.35
CA LYS A 409 -22.65 0.58 -3.06
C LYS A 409 -23.78 -0.35 -2.68
N HIS A 410 -24.00 -0.56 -1.38
CA HIS A 410 -25.09 -1.40 -0.87
C HIS A 410 -26.46 -0.88 -1.31
N ARG A 411 -26.66 0.45 -1.29
CA ARG A 411 -27.92 1.07 -1.68
C ARG A 411 -28.16 1.11 -3.19
N TYR A 412 -27.10 1.27 -3.98
CA TYR A 412 -27.18 1.40 -5.44
C TYR A 412 -26.21 0.43 -6.13
N PRO A 413 -26.40 -0.90 -5.99
CA PRO A 413 -25.43 -1.90 -6.43
C PRO A 413 -25.16 -1.89 -7.94
N ASP A 414 -26.14 -1.46 -8.74
CA ASP A 414 -26.05 -1.36 -10.21
C ASP A 414 -25.54 0.01 -10.71
N SER A 415 -25.36 0.97 -9.79
CA SER A 415 -24.89 2.33 -10.12
C SER A 415 -23.55 2.68 -9.47
N VAL A 416 -23.10 1.95 -8.46
CA VAL A 416 -21.80 2.18 -7.81
C VAL A 416 -20.98 0.90 -7.91
N TYR A 417 -19.77 1.01 -8.44
CA TYR A 417 -18.83 -0.09 -8.61
C TYR A 417 -17.51 0.32 -7.98
N LEU A 418 -16.93 -0.56 -7.15
CA LEU A 418 -15.69 -0.28 -6.41
C LEU A 418 -14.67 -1.34 -6.80
N LEU A 419 -13.55 -0.90 -7.36
CA LEU A 419 -12.37 -1.75 -7.55
C LEU A 419 -11.43 -1.61 -6.35
N ARG A 420 -10.57 -2.60 -6.17
CA ARG A 420 -9.52 -2.57 -5.15
C ARG A 420 -8.34 -1.73 -5.66
N GLY A 421 -7.80 -0.85 -4.81
CA GLY A 421 -6.51 -0.20 -5.02
C GLY A 421 -5.40 -0.91 -4.26
N ASN A 422 -4.16 -0.43 -4.40
CA ASN A 422 -3.03 -1.00 -3.66
C ASN A 422 -3.02 -0.57 -2.19
N HIS A 423 -3.75 0.49 -1.84
CA HIS A 423 -3.99 0.93 -0.46
C HIS A 423 -5.05 0.11 0.26
N GLU A 424 -5.92 -0.60 -0.44
CA GLU A 424 -6.83 -1.59 0.17
C GLU A 424 -6.11 -2.93 0.42
N ASP A 425 -4.90 -2.88 0.96
CA ASP A 425 -4.06 -4.03 1.32
C ASP A 425 -3.59 -3.96 2.77
N ILE A 426 -3.42 -5.13 3.39
CA ILE A 426 -2.97 -5.23 4.76
C ILE A 426 -1.61 -4.54 4.97
N ASN A 427 -0.67 -4.71 4.05
CA ASN A 427 0.65 -4.13 4.22
C ASN A 427 0.60 -2.63 4.00
N THR A 428 -0.16 -2.15 3.03
CA THR A 428 -0.22 -0.72 2.71
C THR A 428 -0.89 0.07 3.83
N THR A 429 -2.02 -0.39 4.35
CA THR A 429 -2.75 0.30 5.44
C THR A 429 -1.99 0.36 6.76
N LEU A 430 -1.12 -0.61 7.04
CA LEU A 430 -0.19 -0.58 8.19
C LEU A 430 0.87 0.52 8.07
N ASN A 431 1.03 1.11 6.89
CA ASN A 431 2.19 1.92 6.52
C ASN A 431 1.85 3.38 6.20
N TYR A 432 0.58 3.72 5.96
CA TYR A 432 0.22 5.00 5.36
C TYR A 432 -0.97 5.70 6.04
N GLY A 433 -1.36 5.26 7.23
CA GLY A 433 -2.19 6.02 8.17
C GLY A 433 -3.56 5.42 8.47
N PHE A 434 -4.09 4.50 7.66
CA PHE A 434 -5.42 3.94 7.91
C PHE A 434 -5.47 3.04 9.15
N TYR A 435 -4.41 2.28 9.40
CA TYR A 435 -4.28 1.50 10.63
C TYR A 435 -4.34 2.41 11.86
N ASP A 436 -3.54 3.48 11.87
CA ASP A 436 -3.48 4.44 12.97
C ASP A 436 -4.81 5.17 13.13
N GLU A 437 -5.45 5.59 12.03
CA GLU A 437 -6.79 6.19 12.03
C GLU A 437 -7.81 5.28 12.73
N CYS A 438 -7.78 3.96 12.46
CA CYS A 438 -8.65 3.00 13.15
C CYS A 438 -8.37 2.92 14.65
N LEU A 439 -7.10 2.96 15.07
CA LEU A 439 -6.75 2.92 16.50
C LEU A 439 -7.20 4.18 17.24
N GLU A 440 -6.96 5.34 16.63
CA GLU A 440 -7.26 6.64 17.22
C GLU A 440 -8.77 6.90 17.32
N ALA A 441 -9.54 6.53 16.29
CA ALA A 441 -10.98 6.78 16.22
C ALA A 441 -11.76 6.20 17.41
N TYR A 442 -11.30 5.06 17.95
CA TYR A 442 -12.00 4.35 19.03
C TYR A 442 -11.30 4.45 20.40
N LYS A 443 -10.17 5.18 20.49
CA LYS A 443 -9.38 5.38 21.72
C LYS A 443 -9.06 4.08 22.47
N SER A 444 -8.98 2.98 21.73
CA SER A 444 -8.69 1.64 22.23
C SER A 444 -8.00 0.86 21.12
N VAL A 445 -6.77 0.40 21.41
CA VAL A 445 -5.96 -0.37 20.45
C VAL A 445 -6.67 -1.66 20.04
N GLU A 446 -7.31 -2.34 21.00
CA GLU A 446 -8.00 -3.61 20.76
C GLU A 446 -9.19 -3.43 19.81
N VAL A 447 -10.00 -2.40 20.07
CA VAL A 447 -11.20 -2.10 19.27
C VAL A 447 -10.82 -1.56 17.89
N GLY A 448 -9.85 -0.65 17.82
CA GLY A 448 -9.37 -0.11 16.56
C GLY A 448 -8.74 -1.19 15.67
N LEU A 449 -8.01 -2.12 16.27
CA LEU A 449 -7.46 -3.29 15.57
C LEU A 449 -8.56 -4.19 15.03
N GLU A 450 -9.66 -4.38 15.77
CA GLU A 450 -10.84 -5.12 15.31
C GLU A 450 -11.47 -4.44 14.09
N VAL A 451 -11.70 -3.12 14.17
CA VAL A 451 -12.26 -2.32 13.07
C VAL A 451 -11.38 -2.38 11.83
N TRP A 452 -10.08 -2.19 11.98
CA TRP A 452 -9.13 -2.29 10.87
C TRP A 452 -9.19 -3.67 10.20
N LYS A 453 -9.22 -4.75 10.98
CA LYS A 453 -9.38 -6.13 10.46
C LYS A 453 -10.67 -6.31 9.66
N MET A 454 -11.80 -5.76 10.12
CA MET A 454 -13.07 -5.82 9.38
C MET A 454 -12.95 -5.19 7.98
N PHE A 455 -12.26 -4.05 7.88
CA PHE A 455 -11.98 -3.43 6.58
C PHE A 455 -11.04 -4.27 5.72
N ILE A 456 -9.92 -4.79 6.27
CA ILE A 456 -8.99 -5.65 5.54
C ILE A 456 -9.67 -6.89 4.97
N GLU A 457 -10.48 -7.57 5.79
CA GLU A 457 -11.26 -8.74 5.32
C GLU A 457 -12.22 -8.36 4.20
N THR A 458 -12.83 -7.17 4.27
CA THR A 458 -13.71 -6.66 3.21
C THR A 458 -12.94 -6.32 1.94
N PHE A 459 -11.77 -5.71 2.06
CA PHE A 459 -10.88 -5.39 0.95
C PHE A 459 -10.42 -6.64 0.20
N ASN A 460 -10.15 -7.73 0.93
CA ASN A 460 -9.79 -9.02 0.34
C ASN A 460 -10.88 -9.57 -0.58
N CYS A 461 -12.14 -9.18 -0.38
CA CYS A 461 -13.25 -9.58 -1.22
C CYS A 461 -13.44 -8.70 -2.46
N MET A 462 -12.76 -7.57 -2.63
CA MET A 462 -13.10 -6.59 -3.69
C MET A 462 -12.69 -7.02 -5.11
N PRO A 463 -13.46 -6.67 -6.15
CA PRO A 463 -13.06 -6.86 -7.56
C PRO A 463 -11.76 -6.11 -7.89
N LEU A 464 -10.97 -6.65 -8.84
CA LEU A 464 -9.63 -6.12 -9.14
C LEU A 464 -9.58 -5.29 -10.43
N ALA A 465 -10.50 -5.52 -11.35
CA ALA A 465 -10.55 -4.81 -12.63
C ALA A 465 -11.99 -4.68 -13.13
N ALA A 466 -12.18 -3.84 -14.13
CA ALA A 466 -13.44 -3.70 -14.86
C ALA A 466 -13.22 -3.55 -16.35
N THR A 467 -14.25 -3.89 -17.14
CA THR A 467 -14.42 -3.37 -18.49
C THR A 467 -15.67 -2.51 -18.57
N ILE A 468 -15.65 -1.50 -19.43
CA ILE A 468 -16.79 -0.63 -19.70
C ILE A 468 -17.10 -0.67 -21.19
N GLY A 469 -18.33 -1.06 -21.53
CA GLY A 469 -18.77 -1.25 -22.91
C GLY A 469 -17.90 -2.22 -23.71
N LEU A 470 -17.18 -3.13 -23.03
CA LEU A 470 -16.18 -4.05 -23.59
C LEU A 470 -15.02 -3.38 -24.36
N LYS A 471 -14.90 -2.05 -24.33
CA LYS A 471 -13.88 -1.29 -25.08
C LYS A 471 -12.91 -0.54 -24.20
N VAL A 472 -13.25 -0.30 -22.93
CA VAL A 472 -12.35 0.34 -21.96
C VAL A 472 -11.99 -0.68 -20.89
N PHE A 473 -10.70 -0.93 -20.69
CA PHE A 473 -10.19 -1.72 -19.58
C PHE A 473 -9.82 -0.79 -18.43
N CYS A 474 -10.20 -1.16 -17.21
CA CYS A 474 -9.96 -0.38 -16.00
C CYS A 474 -9.32 -1.25 -14.92
N ALA A 475 -8.21 -0.77 -14.38
CA ALA A 475 -7.54 -1.35 -13.22
C ALA A 475 -6.87 -0.21 -12.43
N HIS A 476 -6.60 -0.40 -11.14
CA HIS A 476 -5.94 0.62 -10.34
C HIS A 476 -4.52 0.91 -10.85
N GLY A 477 -3.72 -0.16 -10.85
CA GLY A 477 -2.37 -0.25 -11.40
C GLY A 477 -2.41 -0.18 -12.92
N GLY A 478 -2.72 -1.29 -13.57
CA GLY A 478 -2.67 -1.37 -15.02
C GLY A 478 -2.70 -2.80 -15.50
N ILE A 479 -1.77 -3.13 -16.38
CA ILE A 479 -1.68 -4.45 -17.03
C ILE A 479 -0.48 -5.24 -16.49
N SER A 480 -0.48 -6.55 -16.76
CA SER A 480 0.52 -7.49 -16.27
C SER A 480 1.16 -8.30 -17.40
N PRO A 481 2.46 -8.68 -17.32
CA PRO A 481 3.07 -9.64 -18.25
C PRO A 481 2.43 -11.03 -18.17
N TRP A 482 1.66 -11.32 -17.13
CA TRP A 482 0.92 -12.57 -16.96
C TRP A 482 -0.51 -12.51 -17.48
N LEU A 483 -0.97 -11.33 -17.94
CA LEU A 483 -2.32 -11.14 -18.48
C LEU A 483 -2.35 -11.39 -19.98
N GLN A 484 -2.74 -12.60 -20.39
CA GLN A 484 -2.86 -12.96 -21.80
C GLN A 484 -4.26 -12.63 -22.34
N SER A 485 -5.28 -12.95 -21.55
CA SER A 485 -6.68 -12.68 -21.83
C SER A 485 -7.36 -12.02 -20.63
N LEU A 486 -8.42 -11.26 -20.87
CA LEU A 486 -9.20 -10.68 -19.77
C LEU A 486 -9.83 -11.75 -18.86
N GLU A 487 -10.09 -12.95 -19.40
CA GLU A 487 -10.58 -14.11 -18.64
C GLU A 487 -9.63 -14.56 -17.55
N ASP A 488 -8.31 -14.35 -17.69
CA ASP A 488 -7.30 -14.71 -16.67
C ASP A 488 -7.58 -14.00 -15.33
N ILE A 489 -8.21 -12.82 -15.37
CA ILE A 489 -8.57 -12.05 -14.18
C ILE A 489 -9.69 -12.75 -13.41
N ASN A 490 -10.63 -13.40 -14.10
CA ASN A 490 -11.73 -14.14 -13.45
C ASN A 490 -11.27 -15.45 -12.83
N ALA A 491 -10.09 -15.97 -13.20
CA ALA A 491 -9.48 -17.12 -12.54
C ALA A 491 -8.88 -16.78 -11.16
N ILE A 492 -8.76 -15.49 -10.81
CA ILE A 492 -8.31 -15.06 -9.49
C ILE A 492 -9.44 -15.25 -8.49
N GLU A 493 -9.26 -16.21 -7.59
CA GLU A 493 -10.19 -16.49 -6.50
C GLU A 493 -10.18 -15.38 -5.46
N ARG A 494 -11.37 -15.01 -4.96
CA ARG A 494 -11.56 -14.07 -3.84
C ARG A 494 -12.34 -14.78 -2.73
N PRO A 495 -12.05 -14.50 -1.45
CA PRO A 495 -11.17 -13.44 -0.93
C PRO A 495 -9.67 -13.72 -1.13
N LEU A 496 -8.89 -12.67 -1.37
CA LEU A 496 -7.45 -12.78 -1.65
C LEU A 496 -6.64 -11.74 -0.87
N VAL A 497 -5.60 -12.19 -0.16
CA VAL A 497 -4.50 -11.31 0.26
C VAL A 497 -3.54 -11.18 -0.92
N ILE A 498 -3.21 -9.94 -1.30
CA ILE A 498 -2.46 -9.69 -2.53
C ILE A 498 -1.03 -10.26 -2.39
N PRO A 499 -0.60 -11.20 -3.26
CA PRO A 499 0.77 -11.68 -3.26
C PRO A 499 1.73 -10.56 -3.70
N PRO A 500 3.03 -10.62 -3.34
CA PRO A 500 4.02 -9.60 -3.72
C PRO A 500 4.46 -9.65 -5.19
N PHE A 501 3.87 -10.52 -5.99
CA PHE A 501 4.10 -10.68 -7.42
C PHE A 501 2.90 -11.42 -8.05
N GLY A 502 2.86 -11.50 -9.37
CA GLY A 502 1.79 -12.18 -10.09
C GLY A 502 0.68 -11.22 -10.54
N LEU A 503 -0.26 -11.75 -11.31
CA LEU A 503 -1.34 -10.95 -11.91
C LEU A 503 -2.11 -10.06 -10.91
N PRO A 504 -2.56 -10.55 -9.74
CA PRO A 504 -3.28 -9.69 -8.78
C PRO A 504 -2.44 -8.52 -8.26
N CYS A 505 -1.14 -8.75 -8.05
CA CYS A 505 -0.20 -7.71 -7.65
C CYS A 505 -0.11 -6.62 -8.72
N ASP A 506 0.09 -7.03 -9.97
CA ASP A 506 0.34 -6.11 -11.07
C ASP A 506 -0.86 -5.26 -11.44
N LEU A 507 -2.07 -5.82 -11.35
CA LEU A 507 -3.31 -5.07 -11.54
C LEU A 507 -3.42 -3.89 -10.56
N LEU A 508 -2.78 -3.97 -9.40
CA LEU A 508 -2.80 -2.91 -8.37
C LEU A 508 -1.55 -2.02 -8.38
N TRP A 509 -0.38 -2.55 -8.75
CA TRP A 509 0.91 -1.89 -8.54
C TRP A 509 1.69 -1.52 -9.80
N SER A 510 1.28 -1.98 -10.98
CA SER A 510 2.02 -1.70 -12.22
C SER A 510 1.89 -0.23 -12.64
N ASP A 511 2.95 0.29 -13.29
CA ASP A 511 3.01 1.70 -13.71
C ASP A 511 3.30 1.85 -15.22
N PRO A 512 2.88 2.95 -15.85
CA PRO A 512 3.32 3.27 -17.20
C PRO A 512 4.84 3.54 -17.24
N ALA A 513 5.55 2.97 -18.21
CA ALA A 513 6.97 3.26 -18.39
C ALA A 513 7.22 4.69 -18.92
N GLN A 514 8.45 5.18 -18.75
CA GLN A 514 8.87 6.44 -19.37
C GLN A 514 8.77 6.37 -20.91
N PRO A 515 8.45 7.47 -21.61
CA PRO A 515 8.16 7.45 -23.06
C PRO A 515 9.24 6.83 -23.96
N GLU A 516 10.50 6.91 -23.56
CA GLU A 516 11.68 6.40 -24.26
C GLU A 516 11.95 4.91 -24.03
N ARG A 517 11.24 4.27 -23.10
CA ARG A 517 11.37 2.85 -22.78
C ARG A 517 10.50 1.99 -23.71
N SER A 518 10.87 0.72 -23.84
CA SER A 518 10.15 -0.29 -24.61
C SER A 518 9.96 -1.56 -23.79
N GLY A 519 8.90 -2.30 -24.07
CA GLY A 519 8.57 -3.57 -23.40
C GLY A 519 8.15 -3.40 -21.93
N TRP A 520 8.30 -4.50 -21.19
CA TRP A 520 8.14 -4.53 -19.74
C TRP A 520 9.45 -4.13 -19.05
N GLY A 521 9.35 -3.43 -17.92
CA GLY A 521 10.47 -3.15 -17.03
C GLY A 521 10.10 -3.40 -15.56
N LEU A 522 11.06 -3.41 -14.65
CA LEU A 522 10.76 -3.45 -13.21
C LEU A 522 10.29 -2.07 -12.72
N SER A 523 9.29 -2.04 -11.83
CA SER A 523 8.86 -0.77 -11.24
C SER A 523 9.85 -0.26 -10.18
N HIS A 524 10.02 1.06 -10.14
CA HIS A 524 10.81 1.73 -9.10
C HIS A 524 10.20 1.59 -7.70
N ARG A 525 8.95 1.09 -7.60
CA ARG A 525 8.27 0.78 -6.34
C ARG A 525 8.89 -0.42 -5.61
N GLY A 526 9.74 -1.20 -6.28
CA GLY A 526 10.32 -2.42 -5.73
C GLY A 526 9.34 -3.61 -5.71
N ILE A 527 8.23 -3.47 -6.42
CA ILE A 527 7.17 -4.46 -6.62
C ILE A 527 6.53 -4.22 -7.99
N SER A 528 6.05 -5.26 -8.67
CA SER A 528 5.41 -5.17 -9.99
C SER A 528 6.33 -4.62 -11.12
N PHE A 529 5.73 -4.29 -12.26
CA PHE A 529 6.37 -3.91 -13.51
C PHE A 529 5.97 -2.52 -13.98
N THR A 530 6.77 -1.99 -14.91
CA THR A 530 6.39 -0.90 -15.80
C THR A 530 6.04 -1.44 -17.18
N TYR A 531 5.08 -0.80 -17.87
CA TYR A 531 4.64 -1.16 -19.22
C TYR A 531 4.78 0.01 -20.21
N ALA A 532 5.52 -0.21 -21.29
CA ALA A 532 5.75 0.80 -22.33
C ALA A 532 4.64 0.82 -23.40
N ARG A 533 4.76 1.75 -24.36
CA ARG A 533 3.79 1.97 -25.44
C ARG A 533 3.45 0.68 -26.20
N ASN A 534 4.47 -0.06 -26.64
CA ASN A 534 4.29 -1.27 -27.44
C ASN A 534 3.50 -2.36 -26.68
N VAL A 535 3.73 -2.48 -25.37
CA VAL A 535 2.98 -3.43 -24.51
C VAL A 535 1.51 -3.03 -24.44
N VAL A 536 1.22 -1.73 -24.28
CA VAL A 536 -0.15 -1.22 -24.25
C VAL A 536 -0.85 -1.42 -25.59
N GLU A 537 -0.19 -1.13 -26.71
CA GLU A 537 -0.72 -1.32 -28.06
C GLU A 537 -1.02 -2.80 -28.34
N GLU A 538 -0.12 -3.70 -27.97
CA GLU A 538 -0.30 -5.14 -28.11
C GLU A 538 -1.46 -5.66 -27.25
N PHE A 539 -1.50 -5.29 -25.97
CA PHE A 539 -2.60 -5.65 -25.08
C PHE A 539 -3.95 -5.19 -25.64
N CYS A 540 -4.01 -3.96 -26.12
CA CYS A 540 -5.22 -3.38 -26.70
C CYS A 540 -5.66 -4.11 -27.97
N ALA A 541 -4.72 -4.49 -28.85
CA ALA A 541 -5.00 -5.23 -30.07
C ALA A 541 -5.51 -6.65 -29.76
N ASN A 542 -4.86 -7.35 -28.83
CA ASN A 542 -5.17 -8.74 -28.49
C ASN A 542 -6.52 -8.90 -27.77
N ASN A 543 -6.95 -7.87 -27.03
CA ASN A 543 -8.17 -7.91 -26.21
C ASN A 543 -9.31 -7.03 -26.75
N ASP A 544 -9.18 -6.48 -27.96
CA ASP A 544 -10.16 -5.56 -28.57
C ASP A 544 -10.51 -4.35 -27.68
N ILE A 545 -9.50 -3.85 -26.95
CA ILE A 545 -9.60 -2.69 -26.06
C ILE A 545 -9.14 -1.42 -26.81
N GLN A 546 -9.90 -0.35 -26.65
CA GLN A 546 -9.59 0.97 -27.22
C GLN A 546 -8.82 1.85 -26.24
N LEU A 547 -9.08 1.72 -24.94
CA LEU A 547 -8.51 2.57 -23.89
C LEU A 547 -8.27 1.77 -22.61
N ILE A 548 -7.09 1.94 -22.02
CA ILE A 548 -6.81 1.56 -20.63
C ILE A 548 -6.98 2.81 -19.75
N LEU A 549 -7.77 2.71 -18.70
CA LEU A 549 -8.03 3.78 -17.73
C LEU A 549 -7.58 3.33 -16.34
N ARG A 550 -6.69 4.09 -15.70
CA ARG A 550 -6.07 3.70 -14.42
C ARG A 550 -5.86 4.86 -13.43
N GLY A 551 -5.55 4.54 -12.17
CA GLY A 551 -5.33 5.49 -11.05
C GLY A 551 -3.87 5.64 -10.60
N HIS A 552 -3.62 5.53 -9.28
CA HIS A 552 -2.38 5.13 -8.57
C HIS A 552 -1.12 6.01 -8.68
N GLN A 553 -0.99 6.85 -9.70
CA GLN A 553 0.21 7.69 -9.89
C GLN A 553 -0.16 9.11 -10.26
N LEU A 554 0.26 10.05 -9.40
CA LEU A 554 0.20 11.48 -9.68
C LEU A 554 1.46 11.93 -10.45
N PHE A 555 1.32 12.10 -11.76
CA PHE A 555 2.37 12.71 -12.59
C PHE A 555 2.34 14.24 -12.47
N LYS A 556 3.50 14.89 -12.65
CA LYS A 556 3.60 16.37 -12.60
C LYS A 556 2.72 17.05 -13.65
N GLU A 557 2.59 16.43 -14.82
CA GLU A 557 1.73 16.87 -15.92
C GLU A 557 0.24 16.88 -15.54
N MET A 558 -0.16 16.09 -14.53
CA MET A 558 -1.53 16.04 -14.05
C MET A 558 -1.85 17.17 -13.08
N TYR A 559 -0.88 17.93 -12.56
CA TYR A 559 -1.15 18.97 -11.56
C TYR A 559 -2.22 19.98 -12.01
N PRO A 560 -2.23 20.49 -13.25
CA PRO A 560 -3.28 21.39 -13.72
C PRO A 560 -4.61 20.72 -14.10
N TYR A 561 -4.63 19.42 -14.44
CA TYR A 561 -5.80 18.79 -15.07
C TYR A 561 -6.36 17.58 -14.31
N GLY A 562 -5.61 16.96 -13.39
CA GLY A 562 -5.99 15.74 -12.69
C GLY A 562 -5.99 14.47 -13.56
N CYS A 563 -5.57 14.56 -14.82
CA CYS A 563 -5.38 13.39 -15.69
C CYS A 563 -4.25 13.61 -16.71
N VAL A 564 -3.74 12.53 -17.27
CA VAL A 564 -2.78 12.56 -18.38
C VAL A 564 -3.04 11.42 -19.35
N ILE A 565 -2.93 11.71 -20.65
CA ILE A 565 -3.07 10.74 -21.74
C ILE A 565 -1.68 10.40 -22.26
N ARG A 566 -1.40 9.11 -22.41
CA ARG A 566 -0.13 8.59 -22.92
C ARG A 566 -0.38 7.61 -24.08
N PHE A 567 0.72 7.25 -24.73
CA PHE A 567 0.77 6.16 -25.72
C PHE A 567 -0.28 6.30 -26.84
N GLY A 568 -0.31 7.46 -27.49
CA GLY A 568 -1.18 7.70 -28.64
C GLY A 568 -2.68 7.68 -28.32
N GLY A 569 -3.06 7.93 -27.06
CA GLY A 569 -4.47 7.92 -26.66
C GLY A 569 -4.96 6.58 -26.11
N ARG A 570 -4.10 5.56 -26.02
CA ARG A 570 -4.47 4.22 -25.54
C ARG A 570 -4.41 4.05 -24.03
N LEU A 571 -3.80 4.99 -23.32
CA LEU A 571 -3.68 4.96 -21.87
C LEU A 571 -4.05 6.31 -21.27
N LEU A 572 -4.94 6.29 -20.30
CA LEU A 572 -5.32 7.45 -19.50
C LEU A 572 -5.06 7.15 -18.03
N SER A 573 -4.22 7.97 -17.40
CA SER A 573 -4.07 8.00 -15.93
C SER A 573 -4.92 9.12 -15.35
N LEU A 574 -5.72 8.80 -14.35
CA LEU A 574 -6.64 9.69 -13.65
C LEU A 574 -6.22 9.81 -12.19
N PHE A 575 -6.40 10.98 -11.59
CA PHE A 575 -6.17 11.17 -10.16
C PHE A 575 -7.27 12.05 -9.57
N SER A 576 -7.99 11.52 -8.58
CA SER A 576 -9.18 12.15 -8.03
C SER A 576 -8.97 12.76 -6.65
N ALA A 577 -7.76 12.69 -6.09
CA ALA A 577 -7.37 13.33 -4.83
C ALA A 577 -6.87 14.76 -5.07
N LEU A 578 -7.40 15.72 -4.30
CA LEU A 578 -7.15 17.16 -4.47
C LEU A 578 -6.09 17.62 -3.47
N ASN A 579 -5.11 18.42 -3.91
CA ASN A 579 -4.01 18.87 -3.04
C ASN A 579 -3.34 17.70 -2.28
N TYR A 580 -3.18 16.58 -2.97
CA TYR A 580 -2.66 15.35 -2.43
C TYR A 580 -1.24 15.57 -1.90
N GLU A 581 -1.00 15.19 -0.64
CA GLU A 581 0.27 15.40 0.08
C GLU A 581 0.87 16.81 -0.15
N LEU A 582 0.01 17.84 -0.15
CA LEU A 582 0.36 19.25 -0.33
C LEU A 582 1.01 19.61 -1.68
N HIS A 583 0.88 18.75 -2.69
CA HIS A 583 1.43 18.99 -4.02
C HIS A 583 0.70 20.07 -4.84
N LYS A 584 -0.38 20.66 -4.32
CA LYS A 584 -1.19 21.70 -4.99
C LYS A 584 -1.76 21.25 -6.35
N ASN A 585 -1.90 19.94 -6.56
CA ASN A 585 -2.51 19.38 -7.76
C ASN A 585 -4.04 19.55 -7.76
N ASN A 586 -4.60 19.68 -8.94
CA ASN A 586 -6.03 19.55 -9.18
C ASN A 586 -6.44 18.07 -9.18
N SER A 587 -7.71 17.83 -8.91
CA SER A 587 -8.35 16.51 -9.01
C SER A 587 -9.26 16.47 -10.25
N SER A 588 -9.50 15.29 -10.81
CA SER A 588 -10.43 15.12 -11.92
C SER A 588 -11.31 13.88 -11.79
N VAL A 589 -12.46 13.93 -12.45
CA VAL A 589 -13.40 12.83 -12.67
C VAL A 589 -13.73 12.79 -14.15
N LEU A 590 -13.85 11.60 -14.72
CA LEU A 590 -14.12 11.41 -16.14
C LEU A 590 -15.48 10.79 -16.35
N LYS A 591 -16.32 11.39 -17.19
CA LYS A 591 -17.57 10.80 -17.65
C LYS A 591 -17.37 10.19 -19.02
N LEU A 592 -17.51 8.88 -19.10
CA LEU A 592 -17.44 8.12 -20.35
C LEU A 592 -18.84 7.97 -20.94
N GLU A 593 -19.00 8.32 -22.20
CA GLU A 593 -20.23 8.14 -22.97
C GLU A 593 -19.93 7.37 -24.26
N PHE A 594 -20.68 6.30 -24.51
CA PHE A 594 -20.43 5.40 -25.62
C PHE A 594 -21.40 5.68 -26.77
N GLY A 595 -20.85 5.95 -27.96
CA GLY A 595 -21.59 6.10 -29.22
C GLY A 595 -20.81 5.45 -30.37
N SER A 596 -20.73 6.10 -31.54
CA SER A 596 -19.83 5.66 -32.62
C SER A 596 -18.34 5.78 -32.25
N LYS A 597 -18.03 6.64 -31.27
CA LYS A 597 -16.74 6.77 -30.59
C LYS A 597 -16.99 6.84 -29.08
N ILE A 598 -15.96 6.55 -28.30
CA ILE A 598 -15.96 6.76 -26.84
C ILE A 598 -15.69 8.24 -26.59
N LYS A 599 -16.66 8.96 -26.01
CA LYS A 599 -16.49 10.35 -25.61
C LYS A 599 -16.07 10.42 -24.15
N VAL A 600 -15.01 11.17 -23.88
CA VAL A 600 -14.48 11.39 -22.52
C VAL A 600 -14.73 12.85 -22.14
N LYS A 601 -15.71 13.07 -21.26
CA LYS A 601 -15.95 14.39 -20.67
C LYS A 601 -15.21 14.49 -19.35
N GLN A 602 -14.52 15.60 -19.14
CA GLN A 602 -13.70 15.79 -17.96
C GLN A 602 -14.31 16.84 -17.03
N VAL A 603 -14.40 16.52 -15.74
CA VAL A 603 -14.70 17.49 -14.67
C VAL A 603 -13.41 17.71 -13.88
N VAL A 604 -12.96 18.96 -13.76
CA VAL A 604 -11.72 19.34 -13.07
C VAL A 604 -12.04 20.13 -11.80
N PHE A 605 -11.57 19.63 -10.66
CA PHE A 605 -11.65 20.30 -9.38
C PHE A 605 -10.35 21.06 -9.11
N ARG A 606 -10.44 22.39 -9.14
CA ARG A 606 -9.26 23.27 -8.98
C ARG A 606 -8.90 23.45 -7.51
N CYS A 607 -7.67 23.12 -7.14
CA CYS A 607 -7.16 23.22 -5.76
C CYS A 607 -7.31 24.65 -5.21
N ARG A 608 -6.88 25.64 -5.99
CA ARG A 608 -7.00 27.09 -5.70
C ARG A 608 -8.42 27.64 -5.44
N HIS A 609 -9.48 26.86 -5.65
CA HIS A 609 -10.87 27.25 -5.38
C HIS A 609 -11.52 26.35 -4.34
N TYR A 610 -10.81 26.03 -3.26
CA TYR A 610 -11.39 25.29 -2.15
C TYR A 610 -12.40 26.18 -1.39
N VAL A 611 -13.63 26.25 -1.91
CA VAL A 611 -14.77 26.92 -1.28
C VAL A 611 -15.50 25.90 -0.41
N PRO A 612 -15.87 26.23 0.84
CA PRO A 612 -16.60 25.32 1.71
C PRO A 612 -17.90 24.82 1.06
N VAL A 613 -18.17 23.52 1.15
CA VAL A 613 -19.49 22.97 0.77
C VAL A 613 -20.52 23.53 1.76
N LYS A 614 -21.55 24.22 1.26
CA LYS A 614 -22.63 24.66 2.13
C LYS A 614 -23.44 23.44 2.58
N LEU A 615 -23.80 23.37 3.86
CA LEU A 615 -24.66 22.32 4.42
C LEU A 615 -25.99 22.14 3.67
N THR A 616 -26.49 23.16 2.97
CA THR A 616 -27.70 23.06 2.13
C THR A 616 -27.50 22.28 0.84
N ASP A 617 -26.26 22.05 0.46
CA ASP A 617 -25.85 21.46 -0.82
C ASP A 617 -25.35 20.02 -0.64
N THR A 618 -25.25 19.51 0.59
CA THR A 618 -25.00 18.09 0.86
C THR A 618 -26.24 17.26 0.53
N LEU A 619 -26.01 16.04 0.04
CA LEU A 619 -27.05 15.13 -0.47
C LEU A 619 -28.21 14.89 0.52
N GLY A 620 -27.89 14.86 1.82
CA GLY A 620 -28.88 14.72 2.89
C GLY A 620 -29.90 15.86 2.96
N TYR A 621 -29.57 17.09 2.55
CA TYR A 621 -30.49 18.24 2.67
C TYR A 621 -31.65 18.21 1.66
N LYS A 622 -31.41 17.70 0.44
CA LYS A 622 -32.46 17.58 -0.60
C LYS A 622 -33.45 16.46 -0.25
N ASP A 623 -32.94 15.33 0.22
CA ASP A 623 -33.76 14.22 0.71
C ASP A 623 -34.47 14.57 2.02
N LEU A 624 -33.85 15.33 2.93
CA LEU A 624 -34.51 15.93 4.09
C LEU A 624 -35.66 16.85 3.69
N LYS A 625 -35.48 17.68 2.65
CA LYS A 625 -36.54 18.57 2.18
C LYS A 625 -37.68 17.78 1.52
N ALA A 626 -37.39 16.65 0.88
CA ALA A 626 -38.37 15.76 0.30
C ALA A 626 -39.09 14.89 1.35
N ALA A 627 -38.37 14.34 2.32
CA ALA A 627 -38.88 13.54 3.43
C ALA A 627 -39.65 14.41 4.44
N SER A 628 -39.17 15.61 4.77
CA SER A 628 -39.90 16.63 5.54
C SER A 628 -41.13 17.12 4.79
N LYS A 629 -41.09 17.25 3.47
CA LYS A 629 -42.29 17.54 2.66
C LYS A 629 -43.27 16.36 2.65
N LYS A 630 -42.80 15.11 2.61
CA LYS A 630 -43.65 13.91 2.69
C LYS A 630 -44.26 13.74 4.09
N SER A 631 -43.50 13.96 5.16
CA SER A 631 -44.03 13.92 6.53
C SER A 631 -44.99 15.08 6.80
N LYS A 632 -44.71 16.28 6.27
CA LYS A 632 -45.65 17.41 6.30
C LYS A 632 -46.85 17.24 5.36
N ALA A 633 -46.72 16.54 4.24
CA ALA A 633 -47.86 16.21 3.36
C ALA A 633 -48.78 15.15 3.98
N ASN A 634 -48.21 14.20 4.72
CA ASN A 634 -48.97 13.23 5.52
C ASN A 634 -49.56 13.86 6.80
N ALA A 635 -48.97 14.93 7.33
CA ALA A 635 -49.54 15.72 8.43
C ALA A 635 -50.58 16.75 7.96
N ASN A 636 -50.46 17.27 6.73
CA ASN A 636 -51.35 18.29 6.15
C ASN A 636 -52.49 17.71 5.30
N SER A 637 -52.77 16.40 5.37
CA SER A 637 -54.08 15.88 4.96
C SER A 637 -55.19 16.24 5.96
N TYR A 638 -54.84 16.94 7.04
CA TYR A 638 -55.77 17.69 7.87
C TYR A 638 -55.38 19.18 7.84
N THR A 639 -56.35 20.04 7.49
CA THR A 639 -56.30 21.51 7.41
C THR A 639 -55.76 22.10 6.09
N GLY A 640 -56.64 22.87 5.41
CA GLY A 640 -56.42 23.39 4.07
C GLY A 640 -56.03 24.86 3.97
N ILE A 641 -56.00 25.31 2.70
CA ILE A 641 -56.01 26.69 2.18
C ILE A 641 -54.74 27.53 2.44
N GLY A 642 -54.06 27.97 1.37
CA GLY A 642 -53.24 29.20 1.43
C GLY A 642 -52.08 29.36 0.44
N LYS A 643 -52.38 30.04 -0.69
CA LYS A 643 -51.56 30.93 -1.54
C LYS A 643 -50.03 31.09 -1.30
N GLY A 644 -49.27 30.97 -2.41
CA GLY A 644 -48.59 32.12 -3.03
C GLY A 644 -47.08 32.41 -2.78
N TYR A 645 -46.37 32.69 -3.88
CA TYR A 645 -45.16 33.53 -4.08
C TYR A 645 -43.71 32.95 -3.95
N ARG A 646 -43.11 32.73 -5.15
CA ARG A 646 -41.94 33.43 -5.78
C ARG A 646 -40.60 33.51 -5.02
N LYS A 647 -39.50 32.98 -5.61
CA LYS A 647 -38.48 33.73 -6.40
C LYS A 647 -37.32 32.82 -6.85
N LYS A 648 -37.04 32.83 -8.16
CA LYS A 648 -35.77 32.39 -8.77
C LYS A 648 -34.66 33.38 -8.40
N ARG A 649 -33.47 32.88 -8.05
CA ARG A 649 -32.18 33.53 -8.32
C ARG A 649 -31.16 32.44 -8.65
N GLY A 650 -30.55 32.55 -9.83
CA GLY A 650 -29.48 31.68 -10.30
C GLY A 650 -28.15 32.01 -9.66
N TRP A 651 -27.19 31.11 -9.85
CA TRP A 651 -25.78 31.31 -9.55
C TRP A 651 -24.98 30.69 -10.69
N GLU A 652 -24.13 31.51 -11.30
CA GLU A 652 -23.11 31.12 -12.28
C GLU A 652 -21.83 30.77 -11.52
N GLY A 653 -21.37 29.53 -11.66
CA GLY A 653 -20.00 29.12 -11.36
C GLY A 653 -19.27 28.86 -12.67
N SER A 654 -18.07 29.40 -12.83
CA SER A 654 -17.25 29.17 -14.01
C SER A 654 -16.64 27.76 -13.99
N GLU A 655 -17.24 26.87 -14.79
CA GLU A 655 -16.76 25.54 -15.13
C GLU A 655 -16.09 25.58 -16.50
N ASP A 656 -14.81 25.19 -16.60
CA ASP A 656 -14.22 24.87 -17.90
C ASP A 656 -14.54 23.40 -18.20
N GLN A 657 -15.60 23.16 -18.97
CA GLN A 657 -15.91 21.85 -19.54
C GLN A 657 -15.05 21.65 -20.79
N GLY A 658 -13.95 20.92 -20.65
CA GLY A 658 -13.16 20.45 -21.78
C GLY A 658 -13.80 19.21 -22.40
N THR A 659 -14.02 19.22 -23.71
CA THR A 659 -14.45 18.03 -24.47
C THR A 659 -13.27 17.57 -25.32
N TRP A 660 -12.85 16.32 -25.16
CA TRP A 660 -11.82 15.69 -25.99
C TRP A 660 -12.49 14.57 -26.80
N GLU A 661 -12.28 14.55 -28.12
CA GLU A 661 -12.84 13.53 -29.03
C GLU A 661 -11.87 12.37 -29.30
#